data_AF-A0A932D3E7-F1
#
_entry.id   AF-A0A932D3E7-F1
#
_cell.length_a   1.000
_cell.length_b   1.000
_cell.length_c   1.000
_cell.angle_alpha   90.00
_cell.angle_beta   90.00
_cell.angle_gamma   90.00
#
_symmetry.space_group_name_H-M   'P 1'
#
loop_
_entity.id
_entity.type
_entity.pdbx_description
1 polymer ?
#
loop_
_entity_poly.entity_id
_entity_poly.type
_entity_poly.pdbx_seq_one_letter_code
_entity_poly.pdbx_strand_id
1 'polypeptide(L)'
;MEMTYDDAGRLLTRSTLRQGEAAWLLVKQAHDISGRLWRVYNPTDPTDSTYRELGYDSVGNVVSDRDESQNLVQSLYDSFSRLTEVRRHLDGSGSNYMSTTYGYGLFGSEPTSLTDGEGHQTTYERDDLFRLTKVVSPDAGTIRYVYDEASRVVDRYAADGKRSHFVYDGAGRLTWADHDYGSASAFTSDMRFTFDSATGCPTDKPQSSAGRLARADEQLFADSSLGDGVYDRIVCYYYDSLGRLVRETTLGDEGVTRHTEYEYDSNSNLVRLRYPMITNAYARWDYDLGSGDNADADEAYRVASETTKGVTYIYAAKASERYPFGPLRRIWHGNSTSTPPSDPSREVLRRLDGTVSTLRSRLGGSKTFDVLDRTYTYQPTAQIASFADALSGNPDRYYKYDAARRLTCATKISYGTCPAETNQNLLANVTYDNADNRETFREYSGVNDSYVYTAATDKLDRINHASQTTDYTNDGSGRRTYDNNLTLSDDYRNYYYRADGRLRLVSGRRPSVNPSYQTYQLAYAYDWKGRRIFKSDKNLSTGVTHQWWFYYDVSDRLIGVREIPNAASPTTYNVHVIYYLDDERVMRFVLKWVNGSFSQEQRDLVHADHLATPMELERWPTSGSPSIVWSADYDPWGYASVAGGSTAAVDHRFPGQWYDAETESRVWQSGVNTLLRAGLAQNWTREYDEWTGAFTSVDGLLTDPQYAPLHESPFGYPEPVALIDPGGQAGRGRCVLVEDPIPLSPTAVDYRCQLRWCCHYECPTVLSSWLTDAGYEEAGRITRGDHWTVVTGPSCPSPVTDPGFLRRRDFRICLPPAGL
;
A
#
# COMPACT_ATOMS: atom_id res chain seq x y z
N MET A 1 -21.44 -11.75 -19.99
CA MET A 1 -21.56 -12.07 -18.56
C MET A 1 -22.83 -12.88 -18.38
N GLU A 2 -22.75 -14.01 -17.68
CA GLU A 2 -23.90 -14.87 -17.37
C GLU A 2 -24.03 -14.97 -15.86
N MET A 3 -25.26 -14.95 -15.34
CA MET A 3 -25.54 -15.16 -13.92
C MET A 3 -26.67 -16.17 -13.80
N THR A 4 -26.58 -17.05 -12.81
CA THR A 4 -27.67 -17.96 -12.44
C THR A 4 -28.09 -17.70 -11.01
N TYR A 5 -29.38 -17.94 -10.73
CA TYR A 5 -30.00 -17.68 -9.45
C TYR A 5 -30.78 -18.92 -9.00
N ASP A 6 -30.97 -19.06 -7.70
CA ASP A 6 -31.92 -20.03 -7.17
C ASP A 6 -33.37 -19.53 -7.29
N ASP A 7 -34.32 -20.36 -6.89
CA ASP A 7 -35.76 -20.05 -6.95
C ASP A 7 -36.16 -18.83 -6.11
N ALA A 8 -35.31 -18.42 -5.15
CA ALA A 8 -35.50 -17.23 -4.33
C ALA A 8 -34.77 -15.98 -4.89
N GLY A 9 -34.17 -16.07 -6.08
CA GLY A 9 -33.48 -14.96 -6.74
C GLY A 9 -32.08 -14.68 -6.20
N ARG A 10 -31.47 -15.60 -5.43
CA ARG A 10 -30.11 -15.43 -4.87
C ARG A 10 -29.07 -16.00 -5.83
N LEU A 11 -27.93 -15.33 -5.96
CA LEU A 11 -26.89 -15.67 -6.93
C LEU A 11 -26.30 -17.07 -6.65
N LEU A 12 -26.33 -17.96 -7.64
CA LEU A 12 -25.68 -19.29 -7.58
C LEU A 12 -24.36 -19.30 -8.33
N THR A 13 -24.36 -18.76 -9.55
CA THR A 13 -23.14 -18.63 -10.34
C THR A 13 -23.08 -17.29 -11.05
N ARG A 14 -21.86 -16.78 -11.22
CA ARG A 14 -21.57 -15.61 -12.06
C ARG A 14 -20.38 -15.96 -12.94
N SER A 15 -20.57 -15.98 -14.26
CA SER A 15 -19.53 -16.23 -15.25
C SER A 15 -19.28 -15.00 -16.14
N THR A 16 -18.04 -14.74 -16.50
CA THR A 16 -17.70 -13.78 -17.57
C THR A 16 -17.07 -14.54 -18.72
N LEU A 17 -17.64 -14.42 -19.92
CA LEU A 17 -17.19 -15.10 -21.14
C LEU A 17 -16.77 -14.04 -22.17
N ARG A 18 -15.67 -14.30 -22.86
CA ARG A 18 -15.35 -13.66 -24.15
C ARG A 18 -15.82 -14.60 -25.27
N GLN A 19 -16.32 -14.05 -26.38
CA GLN A 19 -16.75 -14.87 -27.52
C GLN A 19 -15.63 -15.81 -27.97
N GLY A 20 -15.89 -17.12 -27.95
CA GLY A 20 -14.97 -18.15 -28.44
C GLY A 20 -13.94 -18.67 -27.43
N GLU A 21 -14.00 -18.24 -26.16
CA GLU A 21 -13.08 -18.66 -25.10
C GLU A 21 -13.83 -19.24 -23.88
N ALA A 22 -13.09 -19.93 -23.00
CA ALA A 22 -13.61 -20.43 -21.72
C ALA A 22 -14.01 -19.28 -20.77
N ALA A 23 -14.84 -19.57 -19.76
CA ALA A 23 -15.21 -18.58 -18.75
C ALA A 23 -13.96 -18.05 -18.02
N TRP A 24 -13.88 -16.73 -17.88
CA TRP A 24 -12.75 -15.96 -17.34
C TRP A 24 -12.83 -15.70 -15.85
N LEU A 25 -14.03 -15.84 -15.26
CA LEU A 25 -14.27 -15.69 -13.83
C LEU A 25 -15.57 -16.44 -13.56
N LEU A 26 -15.56 -17.46 -12.70
CA LEU A 26 -16.75 -18.20 -12.29
C LEU A 26 -16.90 -18.16 -10.78
N VAL A 27 -17.67 -17.23 -10.24
CA VAL A 27 -18.05 -17.30 -8.82
C VAL A 27 -19.14 -18.36 -8.71
N LYS A 28 -19.00 -19.30 -7.78
CA LYS A 28 -20.04 -20.28 -7.42
C LYS A 28 -20.30 -20.21 -5.93
N GLN A 29 -21.57 -20.12 -5.54
CA GLN A 29 -21.99 -19.96 -4.16
C GLN A 29 -23.14 -20.91 -3.82
N ALA A 30 -23.26 -21.24 -2.54
CA ALA A 30 -24.39 -21.97 -1.98
C ALA A 30 -24.90 -21.26 -0.74
N HIS A 31 -26.21 -21.32 -0.53
CA HIS A 31 -26.89 -20.73 0.61
C HIS A 31 -27.42 -21.83 1.54
N ASP A 32 -27.51 -21.53 2.84
CA ASP A 32 -28.17 -22.41 3.80
C ASP A 32 -29.70 -22.39 3.65
N ILE A 33 -30.39 -23.18 4.47
CA ILE A 33 -31.87 -23.26 4.48
C ILE A 33 -32.55 -21.93 4.82
N SER A 34 -31.84 -21.00 5.46
CA SER A 34 -32.31 -19.66 5.81
C SER A 34 -31.90 -18.62 4.76
N GLY A 35 -31.24 -19.03 3.69
CA GLY A 35 -30.80 -18.16 2.60
C GLY A 35 -29.53 -17.37 2.86
N ARG A 36 -28.78 -17.69 3.91
CA ARG A 36 -27.49 -17.05 4.21
C ARG A 36 -26.39 -17.74 3.42
N LEU A 37 -25.35 -17.00 3.05
CA LEU A 37 -24.21 -17.54 2.29
C LEU A 37 -23.52 -18.64 3.11
N TRP A 38 -23.58 -19.89 2.66
CA TRP A 38 -22.98 -21.04 3.35
C TRP A 38 -21.63 -21.40 2.77
N ARG A 39 -21.51 -21.44 1.44
CA ARG A 39 -20.26 -21.78 0.76
C ARG A 39 -19.96 -20.86 -0.40
N VAL A 40 -18.68 -20.53 -0.53
CA VAL A 40 -18.12 -19.91 -1.74
C VAL A 40 -17.09 -20.90 -2.27
N TYR A 41 -17.28 -21.38 -3.49
CA TYR A 41 -16.36 -22.31 -4.11
C TYR A 41 -15.21 -21.57 -4.75
N ASN A 42 -14.01 -22.14 -4.64
CA ASN A 42 -12.83 -21.60 -5.28
C ASN A 42 -13.06 -21.62 -6.81
N PRO A 43 -12.92 -20.47 -7.49
CA PRO A 43 -13.22 -20.38 -8.92
C PRO A 43 -12.11 -20.96 -9.83
N THR A 44 -10.93 -21.31 -9.30
CA THR A 44 -9.68 -21.73 -10.01
C THR A 44 -9.86 -22.73 -11.16
N ASP A 45 -10.72 -23.74 -11.01
CA ASP A 45 -11.03 -24.78 -12.01
C ASP A 45 -12.46 -25.31 -11.74
N PRO A 46 -13.33 -25.53 -12.73
CA PRO A 46 -14.64 -26.16 -12.51
C PRO A 46 -14.58 -27.57 -11.88
N THR A 47 -13.41 -28.20 -11.84
CA THR A 47 -13.12 -29.45 -11.11
C THR A 47 -12.56 -29.23 -9.71
N ASP A 48 -12.12 -28.01 -9.38
CA ASP A 48 -11.76 -27.62 -8.01
C ASP A 48 -13.04 -27.56 -7.17
N SER A 49 -13.05 -28.36 -6.11
CA SER A 49 -14.18 -28.45 -5.18
C SER A 49 -13.83 -27.90 -3.80
N THR A 50 -12.69 -27.22 -3.66
CA THR A 50 -12.37 -26.45 -2.46
C THR A 50 -13.36 -25.28 -2.31
N TYR A 51 -13.66 -24.94 -1.07
CA TYR A 51 -14.64 -23.91 -0.74
C TYR A 51 -14.29 -23.28 0.61
N ARG A 52 -14.63 -22.00 0.73
CA ARG A 52 -14.84 -21.36 2.02
C ARG A 52 -16.22 -21.69 2.53
N GLU A 53 -16.35 -21.99 3.81
CA GLU A 53 -17.58 -22.34 4.50
C GLU A 53 -17.84 -21.41 5.68
N LEU A 54 -19.04 -20.84 5.72
CA LEU A 54 -19.52 -19.99 6.81
C LEU A 54 -20.56 -20.76 7.62
N GLY A 55 -20.42 -20.71 8.95
CA GLY A 55 -21.40 -21.23 9.89
C GLY A 55 -22.00 -20.10 10.70
N TYR A 56 -23.28 -20.22 11.02
CA TYR A 56 -24.04 -19.18 11.69
C TYR A 56 -24.77 -19.72 12.91
N ASP A 57 -24.98 -18.87 13.92
CA ASP A 57 -25.90 -19.16 15.01
C ASP A 57 -27.38 -18.98 14.56
N SER A 58 -28.30 -19.14 15.52
CA SER A 58 -29.74 -19.01 15.29
C SER A 58 -30.21 -17.58 15.00
N VAL A 59 -29.40 -16.56 15.31
CA VAL A 59 -29.76 -15.15 15.10
C VAL A 59 -29.02 -14.53 13.91
N GLY A 60 -28.12 -15.27 13.27
CA GLY A 60 -27.45 -14.85 12.02
C GLY A 60 -26.01 -14.39 12.20
N ASN A 61 -25.43 -14.49 13.38
CA ASN A 61 -24.02 -14.15 13.57
C ASN A 61 -23.14 -15.25 12.98
N VAL A 62 -22.04 -14.88 12.31
CA VAL A 62 -21.05 -15.82 11.78
C VAL A 62 -20.24 -16.38 12.96
N VAL A 63 -20.42 -17.65 13.30
CA VAL A 63 -19.72 -18.32 14.41
C VAL A 63 -18.54 -19.17 13.97
N SER A 64 -18.48 -19.53 12.69
CA SER A 64 -17.34 -20.19 12.09
C SER A 64 -17.12 -19.71 10.68
N ASP A 65 -15.86 -19.46 10.35
CA ASP A 65 -15.40 -19.15 9.02
C ASP A 65 -14.24 -20.10 8.72
N ARG A 66 -14.47 -21.02 7.82
CA ARG A 66 -13.49 -22.00 7.39
C ARG A 66 -13.08 -21.64 5.97
N ASP A 67 -11.84 -21.24 5.77
CA ASP A 67 -11.35 -20.92 4.43
C ASP A 67 -11.17 -22.20 3.59
N GLU A 68 -10.78 -22.01 2.32
CA GLU A 68 -10.52 -23.06 1.34
C GLU A 68 -9.45 -24.07 1.82
N SER A 69 -8.60 -23.64 2.76
CA SER A 69 -7.52 -24.40 3.42
C SER A 69 -7.99 -25.30 4.56
N GLN A 70 -9.26 -25.19 4.96
CA GLN A 70 -9.76 -25.68 6.24
C GLN A 70 -9.24 -24.93 7.47
N ASN A 71 -8.56 -23.78 7.30
CA ASN A 71 -8.20 -22.91 8.43
C ASN A 71 -9.48 -22.39 9.05
N LEU A 72 -9.57 -22.50 10.37
CA LEU A 72 -10.79 -22.20 11.09
C LEU A 72 -10.61 -20.91 11.89
N VAL A 73 -11.50 -19.96 11.65
CA VAL A 73 -11.76 -18.85 12.55
C VAL A 73 -13.10 -19.11 13.22
N GLN A 74 -13.15 -19.00 14.54
CA GLN A 74 -14.41 -19.06 15.29
C GLN A 74 -14.66 -17.74 15.99
N SER A 75 -15.91 -17.29 15.93
CA SER A 75 -16.35 -16.06 16.58
C SER A 75 -17.42 -16.39 17.60
N LEU A 76 -17.26 -15.89 18.82
CA LEU A 76 -18.21 -16.10 19.91
C LEU A 76 -18.90 -14.78 20.23
N TYR A 77 -20.22 -14.84 20.42
CA TYR A 77 -21.04 -13.68 20.70
C TYR A 77 -21.76 -13.84 22.03
N ASP A 78 -22.07 -12.72 22.66
CA ASP A 78 -22.98 -12.71 23.81
C ASP A 78 -24.46 -12.71 23.39
N SER A 79 -25.37 -12.66 24.37
CA SER A 79 -26.82 -12.64 24.12
C SER A 79 -27.33 -11.40 23.39
N PHE A 80 -26.50 -10.37 23.21
CA PHE A 80 -26.81 -9.16 22.46
C PHE A 80 -26.16 -9.16 21.06
N SER A 81 -25.64 -10.31 20.61
CA SER A 81 -24.92 -10.47 19.34
C SER A 81 -23.65 -9.61 19.23
N ARG A 82 -23.00 -9.29 20.37
CA ARG A 82 -21.71 -8.57 20.37
C ARG A 82 -20.55 -9.58 20.38
N LEU A 83 -19.51 -9.33 19.57
CA LEU A 83 -18.36 -10.23 19.39
C LEU A 83 -17.46 -10.26 20.64
N THR A 84 -17.50 -11.34 21.41
CA THR A 84 -16.73 -11.49 22.67
C THR A 84 -15.37 -12.17 22.51
N GLU A 85 -15.19 -13.01 21.50
CA GLU A 85 -13.94 -13.73 21.28
C GLU A 85 -13.80 -14.14 19.81
N VAL A 86 -12.58 -14.02 19.29
CA VAL A 86 -12.17 -14.55 17.98
C VAL A 86 -11.06 -15.56 18.22
N ARG A 87 -11.27 -16.80 17.76
CA ARG A 87 -10.28 -17.88 17.83
C ARG A 87 -9.73 -18.15 16.44
N ARG A 88 -8.42 -17.98 16.25
CA ARG A 88 -7.71 -18.39 15.03
C ARG A 88 -6.98 -19.69 15.31
N HIS A 89 -7.41 -20.77 14.67
CA HIS A 89 -6.83 -22.10 14.88
C HIS A 89 -5.47 -22.24 14.21
N LEU A 90 -4.48 -22.78 14.94
CA LEU A 90 -3.07 -22.87 14.52
C LEU A 90 -2.73 -24.19 13.81
N ASP A 91 -3.57 -25.22 13.96
CA ASP A 91 -3.31 -26.56 13.42
C ASP A 91 -4.53 -27.21 12.75
N GLY A 92 -5.61 -26.45 12.53
CA GLY A 92 -6.87 -26.94 11.95
C GLY A 92 -7.62 -27.99 12.79
N SER A 93 -7.07 -28.42 13.93
CA SER A 93 -7.60 -29.50 14.78
C SER A 93 -8.76 -29.07 15.68
N GLY A 94 -9.03 -27.75 15.76
CA GLY A 94 -10.03 -27.21 16.66
C GLY A 94 -9.54 -27.02 18.11
N SER A 95 -8.35 -27.50 18.45
CA SER A 95 -7.87 -27.57 19.85
C SER A 95 -6.75 -26.57 20.18
N ASN A 96 -5.96 -26.18 19.18
CA ASN A 96 -4.88 -25.19 19.34
C ASN A 96 -5.26 -23.91 18.58
N TYR A 97 -5.41 -22.80 19.30
CA TYR A 97 -5.83 -21.53 18.72
C TYR A 97 -5.24 -20.33 19.49
N MET A 98 -5.03 -19.24 18.76
CA MET A 98 -4.84 -17.92 19.34
C MET A 98 -6.21 -17.30 19.58
N SER A 99 -6.36 -16.56 20.67
CA SER A 99 -7.64 -15.99 21.08
C SER A 99 -7.52 -14.49 21.30
N THR A 100 -8.30 -13.70 20.57
CA THR A 100 -8.53 -12.28 20.86
C THR A 100 -9.87 -12.13 21.56
N THR A 101 -9.91 -11.51 22.73
CA THR A 101 -11.15 -11.33 23.51
C THR A 101 -11.55 -9.87 23.64
N TYR A 102 -12.85 -9.61 23.69
CA TYR A 102 -13.44 -8.29 23.79
C TYR A 102 -14.34 -8.21 25.03
N GLY A 103 -14.10 -7.19 25.86
CA GLY A 103 -14.93 -6.90 27.02
C GLY A 103 -15.90 -5.77 26.72
N TYR A 104 -17.16 -5.92 27.12
CA TYR A 104 -18.20 -4.91 26.92
C TYR A 104 -18.79 -4.42 28.24
N GLY A 105 -19.21 -3.16 28.26
CA GLY A 105 -20.04 -2.63 29.35
C GLY A 105 -21.45 -3.25 29.35
N LEU A 106 -22.16 -3.11 30.48
CA LEU A 106 -23.50 -3.65 30.70
C LEU A 106 -24.53 -3.25 29.62
N PHE A 107 -24.37 -2.06 29.01
CA PHE A 107 -25.34 -1.51 28.05
C PHE A 107 -24.71 -0.96 26.75
N GLY A 108 -23.40 -1.13 26.54
CA GLY A 108 -22.70 -0.54 25.39
C GLY A 108 -22.51 -1.53 24.23
N SER A 109 -22.70 -1.11 22.98
CA SER A 109 -22.33 -1.91 21.80
C SER A 109 -20.83 -1.92 21.53
N GLU A 110 -20.10 -0.95 22.10
CA GLU A 110 -18.68 -0.75 21.86
C GLU A 110 -17.80 -1.50 22.89
N PRO A 111 -16.64 -2.05 22.47
CA PRO A 111 -15.71 -2.70 23.37
C PRO A 111 -15.09 -1.70 24.36
N THR A 112 -15.02 -2.12 25.61
CA THR A 112 -14.33 -1.46 26.74
C THR A 112 -12.93 -2.01 26.97
N SER A 113 -12.65 -3.23 26.49
CA SER A 113 -11.32 -3.81 26.48
C SER A 113 -11.15 -4.76 25.30
N LEU A 114 -9.91 -4.92 24.86
CA LEU A 114 -9.44 -5.93 23.92
C LEU A 114 -8.23 -6.62 24.56
N THR A 115 -8.19 -7.94 24.55
CA THR A 115 -7.03 -8.72 24.98
C THR A 115 -6.56 -9.57 23.81
N ASP A 116 -5.29 -9.47 23.45
CA ASP A 116 -4.67 -10.23 22.37
C ASP A 116 -4.41 -11.71 22.74
N GLY A 117 -3.72 -12.43 21.85
CA GLY A 117 -3.36 -13.84 22.06
C GLY A 117 -2.30 -14.08 23.15
N GLU A 118 -1.48 -13.08 23.49
CA GLU A 118 -0.50 -13.15 24.59
C GLU A 118 -1.07 -12.71 25.95
N GLY A 119 -2.29 -12.19 26.00
CA GLY A 119 -2.94 -11.71 27.22
C GLY A 119 -2.69 -10.22 27.52
N HIS A 120 -2.05 -9.49 26.61
CA HIS A 120 -1.90 -8.05 26.63
C HIS A 120 -3.26 -7.35 26.44
N GLN A 121 -3.70 -6.65 27.48
CA GLN A 121 -5.01 -5.99 27.50
C GLN A 121 -4.90 -4.51 27.18
N THR A 122 -5.62 -4.07 26.14
CA THR A 122 -5.91 -2.67 25.85
C THR A 122 -7.30 -2.29 26.36
N THR A 123 -7.44 -1.12 27.00
CA THR A 123 -8.73 -0.64 27.53
C THR A 123 -9.14 0.70 26.93
N TYR A 124 -10.45 0.89 26.77
CA TYR A 124 -11.06 2.07 26.14
C TYR A 124 -12.03 2.74 27.12
N GLU A 125 -11.79 4.01 27.42
CA GLU A 125 -12.68 4.83 28.25
C GLU A 125 -13.43 5.83 27.36
N ARG A 126 -14.73 5.99 27.63
CA ARG A 126 -15.62 6.88 26.88
C ARG A 126 -16.36 7.83 27.83
N ASP A 127 -16.72 9.00 27.32
CA ASP A 127 -17.60 9.92 28.04
C ASP A 127 -19.09 9.52 27.92
N ASP A 128 -19.96 10.29 28.56
CA ASP A 128 -21.42 10.08 28.56
C ASP A 128 -22.06 10.22 27.15
N LEU A 129 -21.32 10.77 26.18
CA LEU A 129 -21.71 10.84 24.76
C LEU A 129 -21.12 9.69 23.94
N PHE A 130 -20.55 8.67 24.58
CA PHE A 130 -19.89 7.50 23.98
C PHE A 130 -18.66 7.84 23.13
N ARG A 131 -18.03 9.00 23.36
CA ARG A 131 -16.82 9.41 22.63
C ARG A 131 -15.57 8.90 23.34
N LEU A 132 -14.58 8.41 22.59
CA LEU A 132 -13.35 7.83 23.13
C LEU A 132 -12.46 8.89 23.79
N THR A 133 -12.37 8.90 25.12
CA THR A 133 -11.58 9.90 25.85
C THR A 133 -10.19 9.40 26.23
N LYS A 134 -10.00 8.09 26.36
CA LYS A 134 -8.71 7.51 26.74
C LYS A 134 -8.56 6.08 26.23
N VAL A 135 -7.35 5.77 25.76
CA VAL A 135 -6.90 4.42 25.44
C VAL A 135 -5.70 4.12 26.33
N VAL A 136 -5.68 2.92 26.93
CA VAL A 136 -4.51 2.41 27.65
C VAL A 136 -4.10 1.10 27.00
N SER A 137 -2.89 1.08 26.45
CA SER A 137 -2.29 -0.09 25.81
C SER A 137 -0.90 -0.35 26.43
N PRO A 138 -0.49 -1.61 26.63
CA PRO A 138 0.88 -1.94 27.00
C PRO A 138 1.90 -1.46 25.94
N ASP A 139 1.51 -1.46 24.67
CA ASP A 139 2.36 -1.11 23.54
C ASP A 139 2.38 0.40 23.29
N ALA A 140 1.21 1.03 23.21
CA ALA A 140 1.11 2.46 22.89
C ALA A 140 1.05 3.39 24.11
N GLY A 141 1.06 2.84 25.33
CA GLY A 141 0.90 3.60 26.56
C GLY A 141 -0.52 4.20 26.71
N THR A 142 -0.62 5.37 27.34
CA THR A 142 -1.91 6.07 27.53
C THR A 142 -2.09 7.21 26.53
N ILE A 143 -3.09 7.11 25.66
CA ILE A 143 -3.51 8.18 24.75
C ILE A 143 -4.78 8.82 25.31
N ARG A 144 -4.90 10.16 25.24
CA ARG A 144 -6.10 10.89 25.68
C ARG A 144 -6.63 11.81 24.58
N TYR A 145 -7.94 11.99 24.55
CA TYR A 145 -8.64 12.87 23.61
C TYR A 145 -9.50 13.88 24.37
N VAL A 146 -9.54 15.11 23.86
CA VAL A 146 -10.41 16.18 24.34
C VAL A 146 -11.28 16.64 23.19
N TYR A 147 -12.58 16.76 23.44
CA TYR A 147 -13.57 17.13 22.44
C TYR A 147 -14.17 18.51 22.72
N ASP A 148 -14.58 19.19 21.67
CA ASP A 148 -15.48 20.34 21.79
C ASP A 148 -16.95 19.91 21.93
N GLU A 149 -17.84 20.90 22.05
CA GLU A 149 -19.30 20.71 22.14
C GLU A 149 -19.90 20.07 20.88
N ALA A 150 -19.21 20.16 19.74
CA ALA A 150 -19.61 19.56 18.47
C ALA A 150 -19.02 18.15 18.27
N SER A 151 -18.42 17.56 19.31
CA SER A 151 -17.81 16.22 19.29
C SER A 151 -16.64 16.07 18.32
N ARG A 152 -15.92 17.16 18.07
CA ARG A 152 -14.67 17.17 17.30
C ARG A 152 -13.49 17.18 18.27
N VAL A 153 -12.42 16.45 17.94
CA VAL A 153 -11.22 16.42 18.79
C VAL A 153 -10.45 17.72 18.66
N VAL A 154 -10.31 18.43 19.77
CA VAL A 154 -9.51 19.67 19.84
C VAL A 154 -8.13 19.41 20.41
N ASP A 155 -7.95 18.37 21.23
CA ASP A 155 -6.64 17.95 21.71
C ASP A 155 -6.48 16.43 21.73
N ARG A 156 -5.29 15.99 21.38
CA ARG A 156 -4.83 14.62 21.57
C ARG A 156 -3.52 14.63 22.34
N TYR A 157 -3.42 13.83 23.38
CA TYR A 157 -2.19 13.62 24.15
C TYR A 157 -1.66 12.23 23.87
N ALA A 158 -0.42 12.14 23.40
CA ALA A 158 0.31 10.89 23.29
C ALA A 158 0.84 10.43 24.68
N ALA A 159 1.28 9.18 24.78
CA ALA A 159 1.73 8.61 26.05
C ALA A 159 3.04 9.22 26.57
N ASP A 160 3.85 9.80 25.69
CA ASP A 160 5.03 10.61 26.04
C ASP A 160 4.68 12.04 26.48
N GLY A 161 3.39 12.40 26.57
CA GLY A 161 2.89 13.69 27.03
C GLY A 161 2.81 14.77 25.94
N LYS A 162 3.26 14.50 24.71
CA LYS A 162 3.17 15.46 23.60
C LYS A 162 1.72 15.68 23.17
N ARG A 163 1.40 16.92 22.81
CA ARG A 163 0.05 17.35 22.41
C ARG A 163 -0.05 17.57 20.90
N SER A 164 -1.15 17.12 20.30
CA SER A 164 -1.65 17.59 19.02
C SER A 164 -2.90 18.42 19.26
N HIS A 165 -2.95 19.65 18.76
CA HIS A 165 -4.07 20.58 18.90
C HIS A 165 -4.73 20.86 17.54
N PHE A 166 -6.04 20.93 17.52
CA PHE A 166 -6.82 21.12 16.31
C PHE A 166 -7.88 22.21 16.50
N VAL A 167 -8.04 23.06 15.48
CA VAL A 167 -9.09 24.09 15.43
C VAL A 167 -9.89 23.94 14.16
N TYR A 168 -11.20 24.12 14.29
CA TYR A 168 -12.17 23.97 13.21
C TYR A 168 -12.94 25.26 12.99
N ASP A 169 -13.40 25.49 11.76
CA ASP A 169 -14.38 26.53 11.47
C ASP A 169 -15.82 26.12 11.84
N GLY A 170 -16.76 27.04 11.63
CA GLY A 170 -18.19 26.79 11.87
C GLY A 170 -18.82 25.77 10.93
N ALA A 171 -18.14 25.38 9.84
CA ALA A 171 -18.56 24.32 8.93
C ALA A 171 -17.95 22.95 9.29
N GLY A 172 -17.17 22.85 10.37
CA GLY A 172 -16.53 21.60 10.80
C GLY A 172 -15.22 21.28 10.09
N ARG A 173 -14.64 22.21 9.33
CA ARG A 173 -13.40 21.98 8.57
C ARG A 173 -12.20 22.37 9.41
N LEU A 174 -11.16 21.54 9.39
CA LEU A 174 -9.91 21.77 10.12
C LEU A 174 -9.18 22.98 9.54
N THR A 175 -9.04 24.07 10.31
CA THR A 175 -8.36 25.31 9.89
C THR A 175 -6.95 25.44 10.46
N TRP A 176 -6.65 24.72 11.53
CA TRP A 176 -5.32 24.72 12.13
C TRP A 176 -5.05 23.38 12.81
N ALA A 177 -3.85 22.84 12.57
CA ALA A 177 -3.32 21.70 13.29
C ALA A 177 -1.91 22.02 13.78
N ASP A 178 -1.67 21.72 15.05
CA ASP A 178 -0.44 22.03 15.75
C ASP A 178 0.05 20.78 16.46
N HIS A 179 1.30 20.39 16.25
CA HIS A 179 1.86 19.16 16.84
C HIS A 179 3.16 19.45 17.58
N ASP A 180 3.17 19.14 18.88
CA ASP A 180 4.32 19.37 19.76
C ASP A 180 5.51 18.44 19.44
N TYR A 181 6.72 18.92 19.72
CA TYR A 181 7.97 18.17 19.65
C TYR A 181 8.53 17.78 21.04
N GLY A 182 7.89 18.18 22.13
CA GLY A 182 8.24 17.78 23.50
C GLY A 182 9.32 18.62 24.18
N SER A 183 9.56 19.86 23.73
CA SER A 183 10.42 20.81 24.44
C SER A 183 9.69 22.14 24.67
N ALA A 184 9.80 22.71 25.87
CA ALA A 184 9.15 23.97 26.27
C ALA A 184 9.54 25.20 25.42
N SER A 185 10.53 25.08 24.54
CA SER A 185 10.87 26.04 23.49
C SER A 185 10.10 25.74 22.20
N ALA A 186 8.82 26.14 22.17
CA ALA A 186 8.04 26.71 21.06
C ALA A 186 8.19 26.23 19.61
N PHE A 187 8.65 25.02 19.33
CA PHE A 187 8.55 24.46 17.99
C PHE A 187 7.33 23.55 17.94
N THR A 188 6.50 23.71 16.90
CA THR A 188 5.38 22.85 16.58
C THR A 188 5.29 22.74 15.05
N SER A 189 4.81 21.63 14.50
CA SER A 189 4.44 21.63 13.07
C SER A 189 3.11 22.37 12.95
N ASP A 190 3.18 23.69 12.73
CA ASP A 190 2.02 24.54 12.51
C ASP A 190 1.54 24.36 11.06
N MET A 191 0.33 23.83 10.91
CA MET A 191 -0.35 23.67 9.63
C MET A 191 -1.63 24.50 9.64
N ARG A 192 -1.73 25.49 8.74
CA ARG A 192 -2.96 26.29 8.59
C ARG A 192 -3.64 26.01 7.28
N PHE A 193 -4.96 25.96 7.33
CA PHE A 193 -5.81 25.66 6.19
C PHE A 193 -6.78 26.80 5.95
N THR A 194 -6.78 27.33 4.73
CA THR A 194 -7.76 28.31 4.28
C THR A 194 -8.70 27.66 3.28
N PHE A 195 -10.00 27.74 3.54
CA PHE A 195 -11.06 27.25 2.66
C PHE A 195 -11.80 28.43 2.02
N ASP A 196 -12.49 28.16 0.91
CA ASP A 196 -13.39 29.08 0.20
C ASP A 196 -12.74 30.33 -0.42
N SER A 197 -11.58 30.75 0.07
CA SER A 197 -10.87 31.94 -0.37
C SER A 197 -9.40 31.63 -0.68
N ALA A 198 -8.99 32.05 -1.85
CA ALA A 198 -7.64 31.99 -2.40
C ALA A 198 -6.68 33.06 -1.83
N THR A 199 -6.99 33.69 -0.71
CA THR A 199 -6.22 34.86 -0.24
C THR A 199 -4.74 34.49 -0.02
N GLY A 200 -3.85 35.20 -0.70
CA GLY A 200 -2.40 34.95 -0.67
C GLY A 200 -1.90 33.92 -1.69
N CYS A 201 -2.79 33.30 -2.47
CA CYS A 201 -2.42 32.47 -3.61
C CYS A 201 -2.23 33.31 -4.88
N PRO A 202 -1.36 32.87 -5.82
CA PRO A 202 -1.23 33.49 -7.13
C PRO A 202 -2.57 33.58 -7.88
N THR A 203 -2.85 34.75 -8.46
CA THR A 203 -4.12 35.04 -9.16
C THR A 203 -4.05 34.78 -10.67
N ASP A 204 -2.99 34.11 -11.13
CA ASP A 204 -2.74 33.79 -12.54
C ASP A 204 -3.65 32.68 -13.09
N LYS A 205 -4.41 32.00 -12.23
CA LYS A 205 -5.42 31.01 -12.58
C LYS A 205 -6.66 31.18 -11.70
N PRO A 206 -7.89 31.07 -12.25
CA PRO A 206 -9.10 31.09 -11.44
C PRO A 206 -9.10 29.96 -10.42
N GLN A 207 -9.50 30.28 -9.19
CA GLN A 207 -9.51 29.34 -8.08
C GLN A 207 -10.96 29.12 -7.63
N SER A 208 -11.64 28.12 -8.21
CA SER A 208 -13.04 27.76 -7.88
C SER A 208 -13.12 27.02 -6.53
N SER A 209 -12.66 27.69 -5.46
CA SER A 209 -12.40 27.10 -4.14
C SER A 209 -13.59 27.11 -3.18
N ALA A 210 -14.76 27.61 -3.59
CA ALA A 210 -15.96 27.57 -2.76
C ALA A 210 -16.28 26.14 -2.31
N GLY A 211 -16.40 25.94 -1.00
CA GLY A 211 -16.59 24.65 -0.33
C GLY A 211 -15.33 23.78 -0.24
N ARG A 212 -14.15 24.25 -0.66
CA ARG A 212 -12.94 23.44 -0.84
C ARG A 212 -11.71 24.08 -0.19
N LEU A 213 -10.70 23.25 0.09
CA LEU A 213 -9.39 23.71 0.56
C LEU A 213 -8.75 24.57 -0.52
N ALA A 214 -8.44 25.82 -0.22
CA ALA A 214 -7.82 26.77 -1.15
C ALA A 214 -6.32 26.89 -0.93
N ARG A 215 -5.87 26.81 0.33
CA ARG A 215 -4.48 27.00 0.73
C ARG A 215 -4.14 26.17 1.96
N ALA A 216 -2.94 25.59 1.97
CA ALA A 216 -2.30 25.01 3.14
C ALA A 216 -0.96 25.72 3.38
N ASP A 217 -0.74 26.21 4.58
CA ASP A 217 0.52 26.77 5.05
C ASP A 217 1.18 25.74 5.96
N GLU A 218 2.41 25.34 5.62
CA GLU A 218 3.10 24.23 6.25
C GLU A 218 4.46 24.71 6.76
N GLN A 219 4.68 24.59 8.07
CA GLN A 219 5.99 24.74 8.66
C GLN A 219 6.70 23.37 8.70
N LEU A 220 7.78 23.24 7.94
CA LEU A 220 8.52 22.02 7.64
C LEU A 220 9.85 21.98 8.37
N PHE A 221 9.87 21.41 9.57
CA PHE A 221 11.12 21.27 10.31
C PHE A 221 11.92 20.04 9.90
N ALA A 222 13.02 20.28 9.17
CA ALA A 222 14.07 19.28 8.93
C ALA A 222 15.21 19.33 9.98
N ASP A 223 15.76 20.51 10.29
CA ASP A 223 16.88 20.66 11.24
C ASP A 223 16.56 21.77 12.26
N SER A 224 17.06 21.62 13.49
CA SER A 224 16.97 22.62 14.57
C SER A 224 17.52 24.01 14.20
N SER A 225 18.42 24.09 13.21
CA SER A 225 18.93 25.36 12.69
C SER A 225 18.01 26.07 11.69
N LEU A 226 16.88 25.44 11.31
CA LEU A 226 15.85 26.02 10.43
C LEU A 226 14.58 26.43 11.22
N GLY A 227 14.65 26.35 12.55
CA GLY A 227 13.66 26.81 13.53
C GLY A 227 13.45 28.33 13.57
N ASP A 228 12.98 28.98 12.50
CA ASP A 228 12.87 30.46 12.46
C ASP A 228 11.47 31.02 12.74
N GLY A 229 10.44 30.16 12.83
CA GLY A 229 9.06 30.58 13.06
C GLY A 229 8.31 31.04 11.80
N VAL A 230 8.88 30.86 10.61
CA VAL A 230 8.28 31.17 9.30
C VAL A 230 7.73 29.89 8.65
N TYR A 231 6.72 30.02 7.78
CA TYR A 231 6.24 28.90 6.97
C TYR A 231 7.24 28.58 5.86
N ASP A 232 7.72 27.35 5.85
CA ASP A 232 8.66 26.86 4.84
C ASP A 232 7.99 26.60 3.49
N ARG A 233 6.68 26.32 3.51
CA ARG A 233 5.93 25.96 2.31
C ARG A 233 4.49 26.44 2.36
N ILE A 234 4.02 27.03 1.26
CA ILE A 234 2.61 27.36 1.03
C ILE A 234 2.12 26.61 -0.21
N VAL A 235 1.03 25.88 -0.07
CA VAL A 235 0.41 25.12 -1.17
C VAL A 235 -0.96 25.70 -1.50
N CYS A 236 -1.14 26.12 -2.74
CA CYS A 236 -2.38 26.67 -3.27
C CYS A 236 -3.07 25.70 -4.23
N TYR A 237 -4.37 25.49 -4.04
CA TYR A 237 -5.17 24.50 -4.77
C TYR A 237 -6.17 25.16 -5.70
N TYR A 238 -6.11 24.84 -7.00
CA TYR A 238 -6.97 25.41 -8.03
C TYR A 238 -7.89 24.36 -8.61
N TYR A 239 -9.17 24.69 -8.70
CA TYR A 239 -10.21 23.78 -9.19
C TYR A 239 -10.91 24.33 -10.43
N ASP A 240 -11.33 23.43 -11.31
CA ASP A 240 -12.25 23.76 -12.40
C ASP A 240 -13.70 23.93 -11.89
N SER A 241 -14.62 24.23 -12.82
CA SER A 241 -16.05 24.42 -12.50
C SER A 241 -16.76 23.14 -12.05
N LEU A 242 -16.18 21.95 -12.32
CA LEU A 242 -16.68 20.66 -11.83
C LEU A 242 -16.08 20.32 -10.46
N GLY A 243 -15.18 21.14 -9.93
CA GLY A 243 -14.52 20.94 -8.64
C GLY A 243 -13.33 20.00 -8.69
N ARG A 244 -12.83 19.65 -9.88
CA ARG A 244 -11.64 18.81 -10.05
C ARG A 244 -10.39 19.65 -9.88
N LEU A 245 -9.37 19.11 -9.20
CA LEU A 245 -8.10 19.78 -8.97
C LEU A 245 -7.32 19.90 -10.29
N VAL A 246 -7.06 21.12 -10.76
CA VAL A 246 -6.36 21.40 -12.03
C VAL A 246 -4.97 21.99 -11.84
N ARG A 247 -4.63 22.43 -10.63
CA ARG A 247 -3.26 22.86 -10.28
C ARG A 247 -3.05 22.85 -8.77
N GLU A 248 -1.87 22.39 -8.37
CA GLU A 248 -1.26 22.72 -7.09
C GLU A 248 -0.09 23.66 -7.36
N THR A 249 -0.04 24.79 -6.65
CA THR A 249 1.12 25.68 -6.66
C THR A 249 1.80 25.61 -5.31
N THR A 250 3.05 25.14 -5.30
CA THR A 250 3.91 25.17 -4.11
C THR A 250 4.81 26.40 -4.17
N LEU A 251 4.71 27.25 -3.16
CA LEU A 251 5.62 28.37 -2.89
C LEU A 251 6.55 27.90 -1.78
N GLY A 252 7.82 27.69 -2.10
CA GLY A 252 8.83 27.35 -1.09
C GLY A 252 9.52 28.60 -0.54
N ASP A 253 10.05 28.49 0.67
CA ASP A 253 10.84 29.49 1.38
C ASP A 253 12.11 29.90 0.63
N GLU A 254 12.62 29.03 -0.24
CA GLU A 254 13.75 29.33 -1.12
C GLU A 254 13.39 30.31 -2.25
N GLY A 255 12.15 30.82 -2.27
CA GLY A 255 11.63 31.74 -3.28
C GLY A 255 11.29 31.07 -4.61
N VAL A 256 11.31 29.74 -4.67
CA VAL A 256 10.98 28.97 -5.87
C VAL A 256 9.51 28.59 -5.86
N THR A 257 8.83 28.94 -6.95
CA THR A 257 7.44 28.54 -7.19
C THR A 257 7.40 27.34 -8.13
N ARG A 258 6.63 26.32 -7.76
CA ARG A 258 6.46 25.08 -8.55
C ARG A 258 4.99 24.79 -8.80
N HIS A 259 4.70 24.18 -9.95
CA HIS A 259 3.33 23.86 -10.35
C HIS A 259 3.21 22.39 -10.74
N THR A 260 2.27 21.71 -10.11
CA THR A 260 1.75 20.43 -10.58
C THR A 260 0.40 20.73 -11.22
N GLU A 261 0.22 20.43 -12.50
CA GLU A 261 -1.02 20.77 -13.23
C GLU A 261 -1.68 19.54 -13.81
N TYR A 262 -3.00 19.54 -13.83
CA TYR A 262 -3.81 18.42 -14.28
C TYR A 262 -4.78 18.89 -15.37
N GLU A 263 -4.90 18.10 -16.44
CA GLU A 263 -5.92 18.28 -17.46
C GLU A 263 -6.78 17.00 -17.50
N TYR A 264 -8.09 17.19 -17.58
CA TYR A 264 -9.07 16.11 -17.65
C TYR A 264 -9.86 16.19 -18.94
N ASP A 265 -10.34 15.05 -19.42
CA ASP A 265 -11.32 15.00 -20.48
C ASP A 265 -12.76 15.28 -19.98
N SER A 266 -13.74 15.09 -20.87
CA SER A 266 -15.16 15.24 -20.56
C SER A 266 -15.73 14.15 -19.63
N ASN A 267 -15.06 13.01 -19.53
CA ASN A 267 -15.43 11.90 -18.66
C ASN A 267 -14.78 12.03 -17.27
N SER A 268 -13.93 13.04 -17.08
CA SER A 268 -13.13 13.27 -15.86
C SER A 268 -11.94 12.34 -15.68
N ASN A 269 -11.47 11.76 -16.77
CA ASN A 269 -10.22 11.00 -16.78
C ASN A 269 -9.03 11.95 -16.88
N LEU A 270 -7.96 11.66 -16.12
CA LEU A 270 -6.74 12.46 -16.12
C LEU A 270 -5.96 12.22 -17.41
N VAL A 271 -6.01 13.16 -18.35
CA VAL A 271 -5.33 13.03 -19.65
C VAL A 271 -3.95 13.63 -19.68
N ARG A 272 -3.62 14.55 -18.77
CA ARG A 272 -2.29 15.16 -18.70
C ARG A 272 -1.92 15.61 -17.29
N LEU A 273 -0.65 15.39 -16.92
CA LEU A 273 0.00 15.84 -15.70
C LEU A 273 1.23 16.67 -16.08
N ARG A 274 1.41 17.85 -15.49
CA ARG A 274 2.66 18.62 -15.55
C ARG A 274 3.50 18.33 -14.30
N TYR A 275 4.77 17.95 -14.50
CA TYR A 275 5.69 17.73 -13.38
C TYR A 275 6.24 19.06 -12.83
N PRO A 276 6.31 19.22 -11.50
CA PRO A 276 6.73 20.48 -10.87
C PRO A 276 8.24 20.75 -10.91
N MET A 277 9.05 19.71 -11.13
CA MET A 277 10.52 19.78 -11.01
C MET A 277 11.19 20.26 -12.30
N ILE A 278 10.49 20.18 -13.44
CA ILE A 278 11.06 20.41 -14.78
C ILE A 278 10.07 21.27 -15.57
N THR A 279 10.57 22.38 -16.10
CA THR A 279 9.80 23.25 -16.96
C THR A 279 9.35 22.50 -18.21
N ASN A 280 8.05 22.54 -18.51
CA ASN A 280 7.41 21.88 -19.64
C ASN A 280 7.52 20.34 -19.69
N ALA A 281 7.82 19.65 -18.60
CA ALA A 281 7.71 18.19 -18.57
C ALA A 281 6.28 17.75 -18.23
N TYR A 282 5.71 16.89 -19.07
CA TYR A 282 4.36 16.36 -18.90
C TYR A 282 4.33 14.84 -19.05
N ALA A 283 3.40 14.21 -18.33
CA ALA A 283 2.87 12.90 -18.68
C ALA A 283 1.52 13.07 -19.37
N ARG A 284 1.27 12.28 -20.40
CA ARG A 284 0.00 12.25 -21.13
C ARG A 284 -0.54 10.83 -21.15
N TRP A 285 -1.80 10.67 -20.78
CA TRP A 285 -2.53 9.42 -20.90
C TRP A 285 -3.52 9.50 -22.06
N ASP A 286 -3.68 8.40 -22.77
CA ASP A 286 -4.77 8.24 -23.72
C ASP A 286 -5.69 7.11 -23.27
N TYR A 287 -6.98 7.37 -23.42
CA TYR A 287 -8.09 6.49 -23.09
C TYR A 287 -8.75 6.02 -24.38
N ASP A 288 -9.23 4.78 -24.42
CA ASP A 288 -9.91 4.26 -25.60
C ASP A 288 -11.37 4.71 -25.61
N LEU A 289 -11.68 5.71 -26.44
CA LEU A 289 -13.02 6.27 -26.58
C LEU A 289 -13.89 5.53 -27.64
N GLY A 290 -13.43 4.41 -28.23
CA GLY A 290 -14.36 3.44 -28.83
C GLY A 290 -13.92 2.62 -30.06
N SER A 291 -14.63 1.49 -30.16
CA SER A 291 -14.83 0.49 -31.24
C SER A 291 -13.92 -0.74 -31.33
N GLY A 292 -12.98 -0.94 -30.40
CA GLY A 292 -12.25 -2.21 -30.25
C GLY A 292 -12.73 -3.04 -29.06
N ASP A 293 -12.28 -4.30 -28.98
CA ASP A 293 -12.56 -5.26 -27.89
C ASP A 293 -12.14 -4.76 -26.47
N ASN A 294 -11.47 -3.61 -26.36
CA ASN A 294 -10.97 -2.98 -25.13
C ASN A 294 -11.58 -1.60 -24.84
N ALA A 295 -12.78 -1.29 -25.37
CA ALA A 295 -13.42 0.01 -25.20
C ALA A 295 -13.90 0.26 -23.75
N ASP A 296 -12.98 0.60 -22.86
CA ASP A 296 -13.26 1.27 -21.58
C ASP A 296 -12.74 2.70 -21.63
N ALA A 297 -13.68 3.65 -21.52
CA ALA A 297 -13.40 5.07 -21.66
C ALA A 297 -12.69 5.65 -20.43
N ASP A 298 -12.64 4.92 -19.32
CA ASP A 298 -12.14 5.41 -18.02
C ASP A 298 -10.79 4.81 -17.62
N GLU A 299 -10.22 3.94 -18.46
CA GLU A 299 -8.93 3.31 -18.21
C GLU A 299 -7.89 3.70 -19.27
N ALA A 300 -6.72 4.16 -18.82
CA ALA A 300 -5.67 4.54 -19.73
C ALA A 300 -5.08 3.29 -20.38
N TYR A 301 -4.93 3.31 -21.71
CA TYR A 301 -4.26 2.22 -22.44
C TYR A 301 -2.80 2.55 -22.79
N ARG A 302 -2.40 3.82 -22.73
CA ARG A 302 -1.01 4.23 -22.98
C ARG A 302 -0.64 5.49 -22.20
N VAL A 303 0.65 5.65 -21.95
CA VAL A 303 1.22 6.82 -21.26
C VAL A 303 2.54 7.25 -21.92
N ALA A 304 2.73 8.56 -22.11
CA ALA A 304 3.93 9.12 -22.72
C ALA A 304 4.47 10.34 -21.97
N SER A 305 5.79 10.48 -21.97
CA SER A 305 6.50 11.73 -21.69
C SER A 305 6.26 12.73 -22.82
N GLU A 306 6.07 13.99 -22.46
CA GLU A 306 5.83 15.11 -23.36
C GLU A 306 6.66 16.33 -22.89
N THR A 307 7.59 16.83 -23.71
CA THR A 307 8.54 17.92 -23.33
C THR A 307 8.04 19.32 -23.65
N THR A 308 7.13 19.44 -24.60
CA THR A 308 6.43 20.68 -24.95
C THR A 308 5.05 20.26 -25.43
N LYS A 309 4.02 21.00 -24.99
CA LYS A 309 2.62 20.66 -25.23
C LYS A 309 2.36 20.36 -26.72
N GLY A 310 2.10 19.09 -27.04
CA GLY A 310 1.71 18.56 -28.34
C GLY A 310 2.86 18.18 -29.30
N VAL A 311 4.13 18.22 -28.89
CA VAL A 311 5.26 18.24 -29.85
C VAL A 311 6.01 16.91 -30.01
N THR A 312 6.48 16.29 -28.92
CA THR A 312 7.31 15.08 -28.99
C THR A 312 6.96 14.13 -27.85
N TYR A 313 6.75 12.85 -28.21
CA TYR A 313 6.33 11.82 -27.27
C TYR A 313 7.38 10.73 -27.13
N ILE A 314 7.76 10.43 -25.89
CA ILE A 314 8.46 9.20 -25.54
C ILE A 314 7.48 8.35 -24.74
N TYR A 315 6.96 7.29 -25.35
CA TYR A 315 6.01 6.40 -24.69
C TYR A 315 6.70 5.68 -23.53
N ALA A 316 6.11 5.74 -22.33
CA ALA A 316 6.47 4.83 -21.24
C ALA A 316 5.81 3.47 -21.46
N ALA A 317 4.52 3.51 -21.80
CA ALA A 317 3.74 2.40 -22.33
C ALA A 317 3.08 2.84 -23.63
N LYS A 318 3.29 2.08 -24.72
CA LYS A 318 2.67 2.26 -26.03
C LYS A 318 1.23 1.74 -26.08
N ALA A 319 0.95 0.71 -25.30
CA ALA A 319 -0.37 0.08 -25.18
C ALA A 319 -0.45 -0.80 -23.93
N SER A 320 -1.67 -1.15 -23.55
CA SER A 320 -1.97 -2.17 -22.55
C SER A 320 -3.25 -2.95 -22.85
N GLU A 321 -3.40 -4.08 -22.18
CA GLU A 321 -4.60 -4.92 -22.18
C GLU A 321 -4.92 -5.30 -20.74
N ARG A 322 -6.21 -5.45 -20.42
CA ARG A 322 -6.70 -5.80 -19.09
C ARG A 322 -7.56 -7.04 -19.12
N TYR A 323 -7.75 -7.63 -17.95
CA TYR A 323 -8.88 -8.53 -17.74
C TYR A 323 -10.19 -7.73 -17.81
N PRO A 324 -11.30 -8.31 -18.30
CA PRO A 324 -12.60 -7.64 -18.27
C PRO A 324 -12.96 -7.18 -16.85
N PHE A 325 -13.13 -5.87 -16.65
CA PHE A 325 -13.36 -5.26 -15.33
C PHE A 325 -12.31 -5.64 -14.27
N GLY A 326 -11.09 -5.94 -14.71
CA GLY A 326 -10.04 -6.54 -13.88
C GLY A 326 -8.68 -5.86 -14.08
N PRO A 327 -7.65 -6.39 -13.42
CA PRO A 327 -6.34 -5.76 -13.39
C PRO A 327 -5.66 -5.76 -14.77
N LEU A 328 -4.62 -4.93 -14.86
CA LEU A 328 -3.70 -4.88 -15.98
C LEU A 328 -3.12 -6.27 -16.28
N ARG A 329 -3.29 -6.73 -17.52
CA ARG A 329 -2.85 -8.05 -17.99
C ARG A 329 -1.59 -7.95 -18.82
N ARG A 330 -1.51 -7.00 -19.76
CA ARG A 330 -0.38 -6.85 -20.69
C ARG A 330 0.04 -5.41 -20.81
N ILE A 331 1.34 -5.20 -20.97
CA ILE A 331 1.94 -3.90 -21.27
C ILE A 331 2.91 -4.04 -22.44
N TRP A 332 2.78 -3.14 -23.40
CA TRP A 332 3.77 -2.89 -24.43
C TRP A 332 4.53 -1.62 -24.05
N HIS A 333 5.73 -1.74 -23.48
CA HIS A 333 6.56 -0.61 -23.09
C HIS A 333 7.02 0.21 -24.30
N GLY A 334 7.50 1.42 -24.01
CA GLY A 334 8.01 2.40 -24.99
C GLY A 334 9.02 1.86 -25.99
N ASN A 335 9.92 0.99 -25.55
CA ASN A 335 10.96 0.40 -26.37
C ASN A 335 10.51 -0.84 -27.16
N SER A 336 9.26 -1.28 -26.99
CA SER A 336 8.75 -2.45 -27.69
C SER A 336 8.72 -2.23 -29.20
N THR A 337 9.26 -3.18 -29.96
CA THR A 337 9.19 -3.21 -31.43
C THR A 337 7.93 -3.90 -31.93
N SER A 338 7.15 -4.52 -31.04
CA SER A 338 5.90 -5.20 -31.36
C SER A 338 4.73 -4.22 -31.38
N THR A 339 3.82 -4.38 -32.35
CA THR A 339 2.55 -3.66 -32.37
C THR A 339 1.47 -4.50 -31.68
N PRO A 340 0.60 -3.93 -30.85
CA PRO A 340 -0.56 -4.65 -30.34
C PRO A 340 -1.39 -5.23 -31.51
N PRO A 341 -1.99 -6.42 -31.39
CA PRO A 341 -2.04 -7.32 -30.23
C PRO A 341 -0.92 -8.37 -30.19
N SER A 342 0.20 -8.15 -30.91
CA SER A 342 1.32 -9.10 -30.91
C SER A 342 2.05 -9.16 -29.56
N ASP A 343 3.09 -9.97 -29.46
CA ASP A 343 3.78 -10.30 -28.20
C ASP A 343 4.07 -9.09 -27.27
N PRO A 344 3.52 -9.04 -26.04
CA PRO A 344 3.74 -7.95 -25.10
C PRO A 344 5.13 -8.00 -24.45
N SER A 345 5.61 -6.85 -23.98
CA SER A 345 6.86 -6.78 -23.20
C SER A 345 6.67 -7.18 -21.74
N ARG A 346 5.45 -7.10 -21.22
CA ARG A 346 5.07 -7.63 -19.90
C ARG A 346 3.68 -8.25 -19.98
N GLU A 347 3.51 -9.43 -19.40
CA GLU A 347 2.25 -10.16 -19.30
C GLU A 347 2.12 -10.78 -17.92
N VAL A 348 0.99 -10.53 -17.26
CA VAL A 348 0.59 -11.18 -16.00
C VAL A 348 -0.68 -11.96 -16.30
N LEU A 349 -0.55 -13.28 -16.30
CA LEU A 349 -1.71 -14.16 -16.36
C LEU A 349 -2.16 -14.47 -14.94
N ARG A 350 -3.47 -14.50 -14.76
CA ARG A 350 -4.14 -14.82 -13.51
C ARG A 350 -5.06 -16.01 -13.71
N ARG A 351 -5.24 -16.77 -12.63
CA ARG A 351 -6.26 -17.81 -12.50
C ARG A 351 -7.63 -17.16 -12.31
N LEU A 352 -8.68 -17.97 -12.33
CA LEU A 352 -10.06 -17.53 -12.19
C LEU A 352 -10.36 -16.86 -10.83
N ASP A 353 -9.55 -17.12 -9.80
CA ASP A 353 -9.64 -16.51 -8.46
C ASP A 353 -8.93 -15.15 -8.36
N GLY A 354 -8.29 -14.69 -9.43
CA GLY A 354 -7.49 -13.47 -9.43
C GLY A 354 -6.03 -13.68 -9.05
N THR A 355 -5.61 -14.85 -8.57
CA THR A 355 -4.22 -15.14 -8.22
C THR A 355 -3.33 -15.22 -9.46
N VAL A 356 -2.06 -14.79 -9.37
CA VAL A 356 -1.12 -14.83 -10.51
C VAL A 356 -0.75 -16.26 -10.90
N SER A 357 -1.00 -16.69 -12.14
CA SER A 357 -0.50 -17.98 -12.64
C SER A 357 0.89 -17.86 -13.24
N THR A 358 1.11 -16.86 -14.09
CA THR A 358 2.40 -16.60 -14.73
C THR A 358 2.68 -15.12 -14.82
N LEU A 359 3.94 -14.73 -14.64
CA LEU A 359 4.41 -13.37 -14.88
C LEU A 359 5.60 -13.43 -15.81
N ARG A 360 5.49 -12.75 -16.96
CA ARG A 360 6.57 -12.65 -17.92
C ARG A 360 6.89 -11.20 -18.22
N SER A 361 8.16 -10.87 -18.23
CA SER A 361 8.71 -9.60 -18.72
C SER A 361 9.81 -9.88 -19.72
N ARG A 362 9.93 -9.06 -20.76
CA ARG A 362 10.89 -9.22 -21.85
C ARG A 362 11.65 -7.94 -22.13
N LEU A 363 12.90 -8.10 -22.58
CA LEU A 363 13.72 -6.99 -22.98
C LEU A 363 13.16 -6.38 -24.27
N GLY A 364 13.00 -5.07 -24.33
CA GLY A 364 12.58 -4.40 -25.55
C GLY A 364 13.62 -4.54 -26.66
N GLY A 365 13.23 -4.39 -27.92
CA GLY A 365 14.16 -4.49 -29.05
C GLY A 365 14.66 -5.90 -29.41
N SER A 366 14.74 -6.84 -28.47
CA SER A 366 15.15 -8.24 -28.71
C SER A 366 14.15 -9.23 -28.08
N LYS A 367 13.31 -9.86 -28.92
CA LYS A 367 12.24 -10.78 -28.50
C LYS A 367 12.72 -12.16 -28.03
N THR A 368 14.03 -12.35 -27.87
CA THR A 368 14.64 -13.66 -27.59
C THR A 368 15.13 -13.80 -26.15
N PHE A 369 15.02 -12.75 -25.34
CA PHE A 369 15.49 -12.76 -23.95
C PHE A 369 14.37 -12.27 -23.03
N ASP A 370 13.86 -13.16 -22.19
CA ASP A 370 13.00 -12.76 -21.08
C ASP A 370 13.87 -12.11 -19.98
N VAL A 371 13.26 -11.22 -19.22
CA VAL A 371 13.81 -10.48 -18.06
C VAL A 371 13.27 -11.09 -16.77
N LEU A 372 12.01 -11.53 -16.80
CA LEU A 372 11.37 -12.37 -15.79
C LEU A 372 10.52 -13.40 -16.53
N ASP A 373 10.56 -14.67 -16.14
CA ASP A 373 9.60 -15.67 -16.63
C ASP A 373 9.20 -16.61 -15.50
N ARG A 374 8.21 -16.16 -14.71
CA ARG A 374 7.78 -16.82 -13.48
C ARG A 374 6.49 -17.59 -13.67
N THR A 375 6.47 -18.83 -13.16
CA THR A 375 5.25 -19.62 -13.00
C THR A 375 5.00 -19.90 -11.53
N TYR A 376 3.80 -19.60 -11.05
CA TYR A 376 3.43 -19.70 -9.64
C TYR A 376 2.64 -20.97 -9.37
N THR A 377 2.97 -21.62 -8.26
CA THR A 377 2.16 -22.69 -7.68
C THR A 377 1.62 -22.25 -6.34
N TYR A 378 0.51 -22.86 -5.96
CA TYR A 378 -0.24 -22.45 -4.80
C TYR A 378 -0.50 -23.65 -3.92
N GLN A 379 -0.53 -23.41 -2.62
CA GLN A 379 -1.09 -24.36 -1.68
C GLN A 379 -2.61 -24.43 -1.93
N PRO A 380 -3.32 -25.48 -1.46
CA PRO A 380 -4.79 -25.56 -1.58
C PRO A 380 -5.55 -24.34 -1.03
N THR A 381 -4.85 -23.53 -0.25
CA THR A 381 -5.23 -22.34 0.51
C THR A 381 -5.14 -21.01 -0.26
N ALA A 382 -4.76 -21.09 -1.55
CA ALA A 382 -4.43 -19.96 -2.40
C ALA A 382 -3.24 -19.09 -1.91
N GLN A 383 -2.44 -19.55 -0.95
CA GLN A 383 -1.11 -18.96 -0.72
C GLN A 383 -0.12 -19.42 -1.78
N ILE A 384 0.78 -18.53 -2.20
CA ILE A 384 1.89 -18.89 -3.09
C ILE A 384 2.76 -19.93 -2.39
N ALA A 385 2.75 -21.16 -2.89
CA ALA A 385 3.58 -22.27 -2.41
C ALA A 385 4.98 -22.20 -3.00
N SER A 386 5.08 -21.84 -4.27
CA SER A 386 6.35 -21.70 -4.96
C SER A 386 6.22 -20.84 -6.20
N PHE A 387 7.34 -20.38 -6.72
CA PHE A 387 7.41 -19.98 -8.11
C PHE A 387 8.75 -20.36 -8.74
N ALA A 388 8.72 -20.69 -10.02
CA ALA A 388 9.89 -21.04 -10.81
C ALA A 388 10.22 -19.91 -11.79
N ASP A 389 11.48 -19.46 -11.85
CA ASP A 389 11.95 -18.46 -12.82
C ASP A 389 12.76 -19.14 -13.93
N ALA A 390 12.18 -19.22 -15.13
CA ALA A 390 12.69 -20.03 -16.24
C ALA A 390 14.01 -19.51 -16.86
N LEU A 391 14.49 -18.35 -16.44
CA LEU A 391 15.65 -17.68 -17.03
C LEU A 391 17.02 -18.07 -16.45
N SER A 392 17.07 -18.53 -15.20
CA SER A 392 18.32 -18.60 -14.44
C SER A 392 18.93 -20.00 -14.30
N GLY A 393 18.20 -21.06 -14.63
CA GLY A 393 18.63 -22.45 -14.42
C GLY A 393 18.68 -22.91 -12.94
N ASN A 394 18.46 -22.02 -11.96
CA ASN A 394 17.91 -22.21 -10.59
C ASN A 394 18.12 -20.90 -9.78
N PRO A 395 17.31 -20.59 -8.73
CA PRO A 395 16.44 -21.52 -8.03
C PRO A 395 14.97 -21.05 -7.81
N ASP A 396 14.07 -22.04 -7.85
CA ASP A 396 12.62 -21.91 -7.65
C ASP A 396 12.28 -21.72 -6.16
N ARG A 397 11.63 -20.58 -5.84
CA ARG A 397 11.25 -20.24 -4.47
C ARG A 397 10.25 -21.22 -3.92
N TYR A 398 10.37 -21.62 -2.66
CA TYR A 398 9.33 -22.40 -1.96
C TYR A 398 8.98 -21.76 -0.62
N TYR A 399 7.70 -21.78 -0.28
CA TYR A 399 7.12 -21.14 0.91
C TYR A 399 6.21 -22.13 1.65
N LYS A 400 6.27 -22.08 2.98
CA LYS A 400 5.40 -22.85 3.87
C LYS A 400 4.76 -21.93 4.90
N TYR A 401 3.47 -22.13 5.13
CA TYR A 401 2.68 -21.39 6.09
C TYR A 401 2.17 -22.33 7.19
N ASP A 402 1.87 -21.78 8.37
CA ASP A 402 1.05 -22.47 9.37
C ASP A 402 -0.46 -22.27 9.10
N ALA A 403 -1.33 -22.86 9.91
CA ALA A 403 -2.78 -22.73 9.71
C ALA A 403 -3.31 -21.32 10.02
N ALA A 404 -2.50 -20.45 10.64
CA ALA A 404 -2.79 -19.03 10.80
C ALA A 404 -2.32 -18.19 9.60
N ARG A 405 -1.91 -18.84 8.49
CA ARG A 405 -1.39 -18.22 7.26
C ARG A 405 -0.06 -17.48 7.47
N ARG A 406 0.71 -17.82 8.50
CA ARG A 406 1.99 -17.17 8.82
C ARG A 406 3.13 -17.90 8.14
N LEU A 407 4.03 -17.15 7.50
CA LEU A 407 5.17 -17.71 6.78
C LEU A 407 6.17 -18.33 7.75
N THR A 408 6.19 -19.66 7.82
CA THR A 408 7.10 -20.40 8.71
C THR A 408 8.42 -20.74 8.04
N CYS A 409 8.47 -20.81 6.71
CA CYS A 409 9.69 -21.15 5.99
C CYS A 409 9.66 -20.60 4.56
N ALA A 410 10.81 -20.10 4.09
CA ALA A 410 11.07 -19.68 2.73
C ALA A 410 12.44 -20.19 2.26
N THR A 411 12.53 -20.72 1.04
CA THR A 411 13.77 -21.23 0.46
C THR A 411 14.02 -20.72 -0.94
N LYS A 412 15.28 -20.76 -1.36
CA LYS A 412 15.70 -20.47 -2.72
C LYS A 412 15.39 -21.63 -3.69
N ILE A 413 15.30 -22.90 -3.27
CA ILE A 413 15.18 -24.10 -4.16
C ILE A 413 13.80 -24.81 -4.18
N SER A 414 13.49 -25.48 -5.31
CA SER A 414 12.19 -26.10 -5.67
C SER A 414 11.79 -27.42 -5.00
N TYR A 415 12.70 -28.11 -4.30
CA TYR A 415 12.51 -29.54 -3.98
C TYR A 415 11.47 -29.85 -2.88
N GLY A 416 10.55 -28.94 -2.58
CA GLY A 416 9.46 -29.16 -1.61
C GLY A 416 9.95 -29.43 -0.19
N THR A 417 11.17 -29.02 0.17
CA THR A 417 11.76 -29.26 1.49
C THR A 417 11.80 -27.96 2.29
N CYS A 418 11.01 -27.91 3.37
CA CYS A 418 11.04 -26.86 4.37
C CYS A 418 11.19 -27.49 5.77
N PRO A 419 12.26 -27.17 6.53
CA PRO A 419 13.44 -26.38 6.12
C PRO A 419 14.30 -27.14 5.10
N ALA A 420 15.07 -26.42 4.26
CA ALA A 420 15.95 -27.03 3.25
C ALA A 420 17.04 -27.91 3.89
N GLU A 421 17.41 -29.02 3.24
CA GLU A 421 18.47 -29.94 3.71
C GLU A 421 19.86 -29.28 3.81
N THR A 422 20.07 -28.15 3.13
CA THR A 422 21.29 -27.34 3.21
C THR A 422 20.98 -25.87 3.54
N ASN A 423 21.68 -25.30 4.52
CA ASN A 423 21.46 -23.93 5.00
C ASN A 423 21.65 -22.84 3.92
N GLN A 424 22.43 -23.11 2.86
CA GLN A 424 22.72 -22.15 1.79
C GLN A 424 21.49 -21.77 0.94
N ASN A 425 20.41 -22.54 1.02
CA ASN A 425 19.17 -22.28 0.29
C ASN A 425 18.04 -21.79 1.18
N LEU A 426 18.26 -21.59 2.48
CA LEU A 426 17.25 -21.08 3.40
C LEU A 426 17.22 -19.54 3.34
N LEU A 427 16.06 -18.98 3.00
CA LEU A 427 15.78 -17.54 3.10
C LEU A 427 15.28 -17.21 4.50
N ALA A 428 14.38 -18.03 5.01
CA ALA A 428 13.80 -17.84 6.32
C ALA A 428 13.31 -19.16 6.91
N ASN A 429 13.45 -19.30 8.22
CA ASN A 429 12.72 -20.24 9.06
C ASN A 429 12.29 -19.48 10.29
N VAL A 430 10.98 -19.40 10.53
CA VAL A 430 10.38 -18.41 11.42
C VAL A 430 9.41 -19.09 12.37
N THR A 431 9.50 -18.75 13.65
CA THR A 431 8.50 -19.10 14.67
C THR A 431 7.88 -17.83 15.22
N TYR A 432 6.66 -17.97 15.75
CA TYR A 432 5.85 -16.86 16.22
C TYR A 432 5.24 -17.20 17.57
N ASP A 433 5.03 -16.17 18.40
CA ASP A 433 4.20 -16.27 19.60
C ASP A 433 2.69 -16.18 19.23
N ASN A 434 1.80 -16.05 20.22
CA ASN A 434 0.35 -15.95 19.98
C ASN A 434 -0.13 -14.52 19.66
N ALA A 435 0.76 -13.54 19.67
CA ALA A 435 0.52 -12.15 19.24
C ALA A 435 1.04 -11.91 17.81
N ASP A 436 1.46 -12.96 17.10
CA ASP A 436 2.08 -12.92 15.78
C ASP A 436 3.47 -12.24 15.76
N ASN A 437 4.10 -12.03 16.92
CA ASN A 437 5.48 -11.55 16.98
C ASN A 437 6.45 -12.67 16.63
N ARG A 438 7.54 -12.32 15.94
CA ARG A 438 8.57 -13.29 15.57
C ARG A 438 9.37 -13.71 16.80
N GLU A 439 9.50 -14.99 17.10
CA GLU A 439 10.39 -15.46 18.19
C GLU A 439 11.79 -15.83 17.67
N THR A 440 11.83 -16.49 16.50
CA THR A 440 13.08 -16.90 15.86
C THR A 440 13.08 -16.58 14.38
N PHE A 441 14.25 -16.26 13.85
CA PHE A 441 14.50 -16.10 12.42
C PHE A 441 15.80 -16.79 12.06
N ARG A 442 15.81 -17.65 11.04
CA ARG A 442 17.05 -18.28 10.56
C ARG A 442 17.36 -17.85 9.15
N GLU A 443 18.41 -17.05 8.97
CA GLU A 443 18.90 -16.60 7.66
C GLU A 443 20.25 -17.25 7.35
N TYR A 444 20.32 -18.01 6.25
CA TYR A 444 21.49 -18.38 5.42
C TYR A 444 22.78 -18.99 6.07
N SER A 445 23.08 -18.75 7.34
CA SER A 445 24.31 -19.15 8.05
C SER A 445 24.12 -20.38 8.96
N GLY A 446 22.88 -20.82 9.14
CA GLY A 446 22.54 -21.94 10.00
C GLY A 446 22.42 -21.60 11.49
N VAL A 447 22.61 -20.34 11.88
CA VAL A 447 22.40 -19.85 13.24
C VAL A 447 21.00 -19.25 13.34
N ASN A 448 20.29 -19.54 14.44
CA ASN A 448 18.98 -18.95 14.68
C ASN A 448 19.17 -17.60 15.37
N ASP A 449 18.53 -16.59 14.81
CA ASP A 449 18.31 -15.33 15.49
C ASP A 449 17.20 -15.53 16.52
N SER A 450 17.37 -14.87 17.66
CA SER A 450 16.33 -14.80 18.68
C SER A 450 15.86 -13.36 18.84
N TYR A 451 14.55 -13.20 18.88
CA TYR A 451 13.86 -11.94 19.08
C TYR A 451 13.36 -11.92 20.52
N VAL A 452 13.66 -10.84 21.22
CA VAL A 452 13.29 -10.67 22.62
C VAL A 452 12.40 -9.44 22.71
N TYR A 453 11.26 -9.60 23.37
CA TYR A 453 10.27 -8.54 23.58
C TYR A 453 10.30 -8.05 25.02
N THR A 454 9.93 -6.78 25.20
CA THR A 454 9.75 -6.21 26.53
C THR A 454 8.59 -6.92 27.23
N ALA A 455 8.81 -7.37 28.46
CA ALA A 455 7.81 -8.14 29.21
C ALA A 455 6.43 -7.43 29.27
N ALA A 456 5.37 -8.20 29.00
CA ALA A 456 3.97 -7.75 28.96
C ALA A 456 3.66 -6.71 27.87
N THR A 457 4.44 -6.69 26.78
CA THR A 457 4.24 -5.86 25.58
C THR A 457 4.76 -6.60 24.35
N ASP A 458 4.40 -6.14 23.16
CA ASP A 458 4.92 -6.60 21.87
C ASP A 458 6.15 -5.81 21.38
N LYS A 459 6.74 -4.98 22.24
CA LYS A 459 7.85 -4.11 21.85
C LYS A 459 9.14 -4.90 21.73
N LEU A 460 9.70 -4.94 20.52
CA LEU A 460 11.02 -5.53 20.28
C LEU A 460 12.08 -4.81 21.14
N ASP A 461 12.81 -5.57 21.95
CA ASP A 461 13.87 -5.12 22.85
C ASP A 461 15.25 -5.54 22.34
N ARG A 462 15.39 -6.74 21.77
CA ARG A 462 16.69 -7.24 21.29
C ARG A 462 16.54 -8.24 20.16
N ILE A 463 17.49 -8.19 19.22
CA ILE A 463 17.77 -9.30 18.29
C ILE A 463 19.19 -9.81 18.55
N ASN A 464 19.32 -11.10 18.81
CA ASN A 464 20.61 -11.79 18.83
C ASN A 464 20.79 -12.53 17.50
N HIS A 465 21.63 -12.01 16.61
CA HIS A 465 21.95 -12.58 15.30
C HIS A 465 23.37 -13.17 15.28
N ALA A 466 23.51 -14.49 15.49
CA ALA A 466 24.81 -15.17 15.53
C ALA A 466 25.86 -14.49 16.43
N SER A 467 26.84 -13.79 15.85
CA SER A 467 27.87 -13.03 16.58
C SER A 467 27.54 -11.54 16.74
N GLN A 468 26.37 -11.11 16.30
CA GLN A 468 25.87 -9.74 16.38
C GLN A 468 24.68 -9.63 17.32
N THR A 469 24.66 -8.59 18.16
CA THR A 469 23.51 -8.29 19.01
C THR A 469 23.10 -6.84 18.80
N THR A 470 21.81 -6.61 18.56
CA THR A 470 21.24 -5.27 18.46
C THR A 470 20.18 -5.09 19.54
N ASP A 471 20.35 -4.05 20.35
CA ASP A 471 19.36 -3.62 21.35
C ASP A 471 18.49 -2.51 20.75
N TYR A 472 17.20 -2.57 21.07
CA TYR A 472 16.17 -1.63 20.65
C TYR A 472 15.52 -1.02 21.90
N THR A 473 15.26 0.27 21.90
CA THR A 473 14.55 0.94 23.00
C THR A 473 13.38 1.72 22.45
N ASN A 474 12.25 1.70 23.15
CA ASN A 474 11.01 2.36 22.75
C ASN A 474 10.59 3.44 23.75
N ASP A 475 9.91 4.49 23.29
CA ASP A 475 9.31 5.49 24.18
C ASP A 475 7.99 4.99 24.81
N GLY A 476 7.41 5.83 25.68
CA GLY A 476 6.12 5.55 26.32
C GLY A 476 4.96 5.37 25.34
N SER A 477 5.09 5.85 24.10
CA SER A 477 4.10 5.69 23.02
C SER A 477 4.39 4.46 22.14
N GLY A 478 5.36 3.61 22.49
CA GLY A 478 5.69 2.41 21.74
C GLY A 478 6.48 2.65 20.46
N ARG A 479 7.11 3.82 20.31
CA ARG A 479 7.93 4.15 19.14
C ARG A 479 9.39 3.91 19.46
N ARG A 480 10.11 3.27 18.55
CA ARG A 480 11.53 2.95 18.66
C ARG A 480 12.37 4.23 18.70
N THR A 481 13.04 4.49 19.81
CA THR A 481 13.88 5.67 20.04
C THR A 481 15.37 5.42 19.86
N TYR A 482 15.82 4.17 19.93
CA TYR A 482 17.23 3.83 19.88
C TYR A 482 17.46 2.41 19.35
N ASP A 483 18.46 2.26 18.46
CA ASP A 483 18.96 0.97 17.97
C ASP A 483 20.48 0.96 18.14
N ASN A 484 21.02 -0.06 18.80
CA ASN A 484 22.44 -0.14 19.14
C ASN A 484 23.04 -1.50 18.79
N ASN A 485 23.96 -1.52 17.82
CA ASN A 485 24.70 -2.72 17.48
C ASN A 485 25.85 -2.90 18.50
N LEU A 486 25.68 -3.81 19.45
CA LEU A 486 26.64 -4.06 20.54
C LEU A 486 27.94 -4.72 20.06
N THR A 487 27.96 -5.24 18.84
CA THR A 487 29.11 -5.95 18.26
C THR A 487 30.23 -5.01 17.84
N LEU A 488 29.86 -3.78 17.49
CA LEU A 488 30.79 -2.72 17.14
C LEU A 488 30.63 -1.60 18.16
N SER A 489 31.73 -1.11 18.71
CA SER A 489 31.72 -0.23 19.87
C SER A 489 31.03 1.14 19.66
N ASP A 490 30.51 1.45 18.46
CA ASP A 490 30.05 2.80 18.11
C ASP A 490 29.08 2.85 16.89
N ASP A 491 28.27 1.82 16.68
CA ASP A 491 27.25 1.79 15.61
C ASP A 491 25.81 1.84 16.16
N TYR A 492 25.17 3.01 16.08
CA TYR A 492 23.84 3.24 16.64
C TYR A 492 22.99 4.23 15.85
N ARG A 493 21.67 4.19 16.07
CA ARG A 493 20.66 5.16 15.61
C ARG A 493 19.82 5.64 16.80
N ASN A 494 19.52 6.93 16.81
CA ASN A 494 18.52 7.57 17.66
C ASN A 494 17.39 8.07 16.77
N TYR A 495 16.17 7.98 17.25
CA TYR A 495 14.96 8.35 16.52
C TYR A 495 14.19 9.39 17.30
N TYR A 496 13.66 10.38 16.59
CA TYR A 496 12.90 11.46 17.20
C TYR A 496 11.58 11.62 16.45
N TYR A 497 10.48 11.63 17.21
CA TYR A 497 9.13 11.70 16.67
C TYR A 497 8.39 12.98 17.08
N ARG A 498 7.48 13.40 16.21
CA ARG A 498 6.43 14.42 16.45
C ARG A 498 5.30 13.87 17.34
N ALA A 499 4.42 14.74 17.86
CA ALA A 499 3.24 14.33 18.63
C ALA A 499 2.26 13.43 17.83
N ASP A 500 2.22 13.58 16.51
CA ASP A 500 1.43 12.74 15.59
C ASP A 500 2.10 11.39 15.25
N GLY A 501 3.23 11.05 15.87
CA GLY A 501 3.90 9.78 15.64
C GLY A 501 4.85 9.76 14.44
N ARG A 502 4.99 10.85 13.67
CA ARG A 502 5.89 10.87 12.51
C ARG A 502 7.36 11.03 12.89
N LEU A 503 8.23 10.22 12.28
CA LEU A 503 9.67 10.31 12.45
C LEU A 503 10.18 11.61 11.81
N ARG A 504 10.78 12.51 12.58
CA ARG A 504 11.31 13.78 12.04
C ARG A 504 12.82 13.79 11.88
N LEU A 505 13.50 12.98 12.69
CA LEU A 505 14.96 12.99 12.75
C LEU A 505 15.45 11.59 13.09
N VAL A 506 16.50 11.18 12.41
CA VAL A 506 17.36 10.07 12.82
C VAL A 506 18.76 10.62 12.98
N SER A 507 19.42 10.37 14.10
CA SER A 507 20.83 10.70 14.27
C SER A 507 21.60 9.48 14.73
N GLY A 508 22.86 9.38 14.37
CA GLY A 508 23.59 8.17 14.69
C GLY A 508 25.05 8.26 14.37
N ARG A 509 25.69 7.12 14.56
CA ARG A 509 27.08 6.90 14.20
C ARG A 509 27.19 5.54 13.55
N ARG A 510 27.95 5.48 12.45
CA ARG A 510 28.13 4.25 11.65
C ARG A 510 29.57 4.16 11.13
N PRO A 511 30.08 2.97 10.82
CA PRO A 511 31.39 2.82 10.19
C PRO A 511 31.45 3.55 8.84
N SER A 512 32.59 4.16 8.51
CA SER A 512 32.88 4.65 7.17
C SER A 512 33.88 3.74 6.45
N VAL A 513 35.00 3.43 7.12
CA VAL A 513 35.97 2.38 6.78
C VAL A 513 36.53 1.88 8.11
N ASN A 514 36.51 0.58 8.40
CA ASN A 514 36.97 0.07 9.71
C ASN A 514 38.45 0.49 9.97
N PRO A 515 38.79 1.20 11.08
CA PRO A 515 37.99 1.50 12.28
C PRO A 515 37.43 2.93 12.39
N SER A 516 37.40 3.70 11.30
CA SER A 516 36.80 5.05 11.24
C SER A 516 35.28 5.01 11.26
N TYR A 517 34.69 5.96 12.00
CA TYR A 517 33.24 6.15 12.11
C TYR A 517 32.85 7.55 11.67
N GLN A 518 31.63 7.68 11.16
CA GLN A 518 31.02 8.95 10.83
C GLN A 518 29.75 9.16 11.64
N THR A 519 29.59 10.37 12.18
CA THR A 519 28.35 10.80 12.83
C THR A 519 27.48 11.48 11.78
N TYR A 520 26.19 11.17 11.78
CA TYR A 520 25.26 11.65 10.78
C TYR A 520 23.93 12.05 11.41
N GLN A 521 23.20 12.88 10.68
CA GLN A 521 21.84 13.29 11.02
C GLN A 521 20.99 13.31 9.76
N LEU A 522 19.92 12.52 9.76
CA LEU A 522 18.86 12.58 8.77
C LEU A 522 17.66 13.34 9.31
N ALA A 523 17.07 14.14 8.45
CA ALA A 523 15.90 14.94 8.74
C ALA A 523 14.78 14.64 7.76
N TYR A 524 13.54 14.73 8.21
CA TYR A 524 12.35 14.43 7.42
C TYR A 524 11.29 15.50 7.63
N ALA A 525 10.61 15.89 6.55
CA ALA A 525 9.41 16.71 6.63
C ALA A 525 8.27 16.12 5.81
N TYR A 526 7.05 16.35 6.29
CA TYR A 526 5.82 15.78 5.75
C TYR A 526 4.79 16.89 5.53
N ASP A 527 3.98 16.73 4.49
CA ASP A 527 2.84 17.62 4.26
C ASP A 527 1.66 17.27 5.18
N TRP A 528 0.58 18.05 5.10
CA TRP A 528 -0.62 17.83 5.92
C TRP A 528 -1.35 16.51 5.63
N LYS A 529 -1.10 15.88 4.47
CA LYS A 529 -1.62 14.53 4.17
C LYS A 529 -0.71 13.43 4.73
N GLY A 530 0.42 13.81 5.32
CA GLY A 530 1.41 12.88 5.85
C GLY A 530 2.30 12.26 4.78
N ARG A 531 2.42 12.89 3.61
CA ARG A 531 3.36 12.48 2.55
C ARG A 531 4.72 13.08 2.87
N ARG A 532 5.79 12.30 2.74
CA ARG A 532 7.15 12.85 2.94
C ARG A 532 7.49 13.74 1.76
N ILE A 533 7.76 15.01 2.01
CA ILE A 533 8.06 16.00 0.95
C ILE A 533 9.52 16.42 0.96
N PHE A 534 10.24 16.14 2.04
CA PHE A 534 11.66 16.45 2.20
C PHE A 534 12.38 15.37 3.01
N LYS A 535 13.63 15.12 2.63
CA LYS A 535 14.63 14.40 3.44
C LYS A 535 15.99 15.08 3.31
N SER A 536 16.84 15.01 4.33
CA SER A 536 18.28 15.26 4.18
C SER A 536 19.13 14.25 4.92
N ASP A 537 20.39 14.08 4.49
CA ASP A 537 21.46 13.36 5.19
C ASP A 537 22.65 14.30 5.36
N LYS A 538 22.97 14.62 6.62
CA LYS A 538 24.07 15.51 7.00
C LYS A 538 25.18 14.70 7.63
N ASN A 539 26.33 14.66 6.98
CA ASN A 539 27.55 14.16 7.59
C ASN A 539 28.09 15.22 8.55
N LEU A 540 28.01 14.96 9.86
CA LEU A 540 28.39 15.94 10.88
C LEU A 540 29.92 16.13 10.97
N SER A 541 30.71 15.19 10.45
CA SER A 541 32.17 15.31 10.41
C SER A 541 32.64 16.22 9.27
N THR A 542 31.94 16.25 8.13
CA THR A 542 32.33 17.05 6.96
C THR A 542 31.46 18.28 6.74
N GLY A 543 30.28 18.35 7.36
CA GLY A 543 29.26 19.37 7.13
C GLY A 543 28.50 19.23 5.81
N VAL A 544 28.84 18.23 4.97
CA VAL A 544 28.15 18.00 3.70
C VAL A 544 26.73 17.51 3.97
N THR A 545 25.76 18.14 3.32
CA THR A 545 24.34 17.81 3.43
C THR A 545 23.79 17.41 2.07
N HIS A 546 23.30 16.18 1.96
CA HIS A 546 22.54 15.67 0.82
C HIS A 546 21.05 15.93 1.08
N GLN A 547 20.28 16.36 0.08
CA GLN A 547 18.84 16.63 0.22
C GLN A 547 18.00 15.95 -0.87
N TRP A 548 16.78 15.56 -0.51
CA TRP A 548 15.76 15.02 -1.41
C TRP A 548 14.46 15.78 -1.23
N TRP A 549 13.83 16.12 -2.34
CA TRP A 549 12.51 16.74 -2.40
C TRP A 549 11.56 15.83 -3.16
N PHE A 550 10.41 15.51 -2.58
CA PHE A 550 9.46 14.53 -3.11
C PHE A 550 8.19 15.22 -3.59
N TYR A 551 7.66 14.74 -4.72
CA TYR A 551 6.52 15.35 -5.41
C TYR A 551 5.46 14.31 -5.73
N TYR A 552 4.21 14.66 -5.52
CA TYR A 552 3.07 13.74 -5.61
C TYR A 552 2.01 14.23 -6.60
N ASP A 553 1.23 13.30 -7.16
CA ASP A 553 0.07 13.64 -7.99
C ASP A 553 -1.24 13.71 -7.19
N VAL A 554 -2.35 13.91 -7.91
CA VAL A 554 -3.72 13.98 -7.38
C VAL A 554 -4.18 12.66 -6.74
N SER A 555 -3.56 11.54 -7.14
CA SER A 555 -3.78 10.21 -6.56
C SER A 555 -2.81 9.91 -5.42
N ASP A 556 -2.09 10.93 -4.93
CA ASP A 556 -1.15 10.82 -3.82
C ASP A 556 0.04 9.87 -4.13
N ARG A 557 0.34 9.61 -5.42
CA ARG A 557 1.48 8.77 -5.83
C ARG A 557 2.74 9.59 -5.99
N LEU A 558 3.88 9.04 -5.60
CA LEU A 558 5.19 9.68 -5.79
C LEU A 558 5.53 9.74 -7.28
N ILE A 559 5.45 10.93 -7.87
CA ILE A 559 5.69 11.17 -9.30
C ILE A 559 7.09 11.71 -9.58
N GLY A 560 7.81 12.16 -8.55
CA GLY A 560 9.18 12.55 -8.75
C GLY A 560 9.96 12.89 -7.50
N VAL A 561 11.29 12.84 -7.65
CA VAL A 561 12.25 13.17 -6.59
C VAL A 561 13.35 14.05 -7.17
N ARG A 562 13.66 15.16 -6.50
CA ARG A 562 14.83 15.99 -6.79
C ARG A 562 15.88 15.77 -5.71
N GLU A 563 17.03 15.26 -6.12
CA GLU A 563 18.15 14.89 -5.26
C GLU A 563 19.30 15.89 -5.44
N ILE A 564 19.76 16.52 -4.36
CA ILE A 564 20.83 17.53 -4.33
C ILE A 564 22.01 16.98 -3.52
N PRO A 565 23.05 16.40 -4.17
CA PRO A 565 24.19 15.75 -3.48
C PRO A 565 24.93 16.61 -2.45
N ASN A 566 24.95 17.92 -2.66
CA ASN A 566 25.55 18.86 -1.73
C ASN A 566 24.73 20.15 -1.71
N ALA A 567 24.00 20.39 -0.61
CA ALA A 567 23.16 21.56 -0.42
C ALA A 567 23.94 22.89 -0.47
N ALA A 568 25.23 22.89 -0.12
CA ALA A 568 26.09 24.08 -0.24
C ALA A 568 26.48 24.40 -1.70
N SER A 569 26.27 23.45 -2.63
CA SER A 569 26.55 23.60 -4.05
C SER A 569 25.39 23.06 -4.90
N PRO A 570 24.19 23.69 -4.85
CA PRO A 570 22.96 23.15 -5.43
C PRO A 570 22.88 23.28 -6.97
N THR A 571 23.98 23.66 -7.64
CA THR A 571 24.05 23.81 -9.10
C THR A 571 24.10 22.48 -9.84
N THR A 572 24.29 21.37 -9.11
CA THR A 572 24.23 19.99 -9.63
C THR A 572 23.21 19.20 -8.83
N TYR A 573 22.24 18.60 -9.51
CA TYR A 573 21.20 17.77 -8.88
C TYR A 573 20.66 16.74 -9.88
N ASN A 574 20.09 15.65 -9.37
CA ASN A 574 19.35 14.68 -10.17
C ASN A 574 17.85 14.93 -10.03
N VAL A 575 17.11 14.64 -11.08
CA VAL A 575 15.65 14.61 -11.07
C VAL A 575 15.18 13.26 -11.55
N HIS A 576 14.42 12.59 -10.70
CA HIS A 576 13.74 11.34 -11.00
C HIS A 576 12.29 11.65 -11.34
N VAL A 577 11.84 11.29 -12.53
CA VAL A 577 10.45 11.41 -12.98
C VAL A 577 9.90 10.02 -13.14
N ILE A 578 8.73 9.73 -12.55
CA ILE A 578 8.16 8.38 -12.51
C ILE A 578 6.84 8.39 -13.28
N TYR A 579 6.74 7.52 -14.27
CA TYR A 579 5.55 7.33 -15.08
C TYR A 579 4.77 6.12 -14.62
N TYR A 580 3.47 6.31 -14.51
CA TYR A 580 2.53 5.30 -14.07
C TYR A 580 1.51 4.98 -15.17
N LEU A 581 1.15 3.71 -15.25
CA LEU A 581 -0.05 3.24 -15.93
C LEU A 581 -0.93 2.60 -14.86
N ASP A 582 -2.06 3.24 -14.55
CA ASP A 582 -2.77 3.08 -13.28
C ASP A 582 -1.77 3.19 -12.12
N ASP A 583 -1.72 2.22 -11.21
CA ASP A 583 -0.79 2.21 -10.08
C ASP A 583 0.52 1.47 -10.36
N GLU A 584 0.70 0.95 -11.58
CA GLU A 584 1.94 0.29 -11.98
C GLU A 584 2.98 1.30 -12.48
N ARG A 585 4.16 1.25 -11.86
CA ARG A 585 5.34 2.02 -12.29
C ARG A 585 5.88 1.37 -13.56
N VAL A 586 5.80 2.07 -14.68
CA VAL A 586 6.23 1.53 -15.99
C VAL A 586 7.59 2.07 -16.43
N MET A 587 7.96 3.28 -15.99
CA MET A 587 9.23 3.90 -16.39
C MET A 587 9.67 4.98 -15.42
N ARG A 588 10.99 5.14 -15.25
CA ARG A 588 11.64 6.25 -14.56
C ARG A 588 12.58 6.97 -15.53
N PHE A 589 12.52 8.29 -15.55
CA PHE A 589 13.58 9.12 -16.13
C PHE A 589 14.50 9.62 -15.02
N VAL A 590 15.80 9.53 -15.25
CA VAL A 590 16.82 10.17 -14.41
C VAL A 590 17.52 11.23 -15.22
N LEU A 591 17.31 12.48 -14.85
CA LEU A 591 17.91 13.64 -15.50
C LEU A 591 18.95 14.26 -14.59
N LYS A 592 20.16 14.48 -15.12
CA LYS A 592 21.25 15.13 -14.37
C LYS A 592 21.38 16.59 -14.77
N TRP A 593 21.07 17.49 -13.85
CA TRP A 593 21.31 18.91 -14.01
C TRP A 593 22.73 19.26 -13.61
N VAL A 594 23.43 20.04 -14.45
CA VAL A 594 24.76 20.58 -14.17
C VAL A 594 24.80 22.02 -14.68
N ASN A 595 25.00 22.98 -13.77
CA ASN A 595 25.31 24.38 -14.09
C ASN A 595 24.37 25.03 -15.13
N GLY A 596 23.05 24.85 -14.99
CA GLY A 596 22.07 25.55 -15.83
C GLY A 596 21.44 24.73 -16.95
N SER A 597 21.84 23.47 -17.13
CA SER A 597 21.23 22.58 -18.13
C SER A 597 21.24 21.11 -17.72
N PHE A 598 20.34 20.33 -18.32
CA PHE A 598 20.39 18.86 -18.22
C PHE A 598 21.48 18.33 -19.13
N SER A 599 22.44 17.61 -18.54
CA SER A 599 23.62 17.07 -19.22
C SER A 599 23.51 15.58 -19.53
N GLN A 600 22.62 14.87 -18.85
CA GLN A 600 22.38 13.44 -19.03
C GLN A 600 20.91 13.11 -18.84
N GLU A 601 20.45 12.12 -19.60
CA GLU A 601 19.11 11.55 -19.52
C GLU A 601 19.24 10.02 -19.57
N GLN A 602 18.67 9.36 -18.56
CA GLN A 602 18.54 7.91 -18.51
C GLN A 602 17.06 7.56 -18.48
N ARG A 603 16.67 6.56 -19.28
CA ARG A 603 15.31 6.06 -19.38
C ARG A 603 15.34 4.61 -18.94
N ASP A 604 14.71 4.34 -17.81
CA ASP A 604 14.74 3.01 -17.21
C ASP A 604 13.32 2.49 -17.11
N LEU A 605 13.03 1.40 -17.82
CA LEU A 605 11.78 0.67 -17.69
C LEU A 605 11.83 -0.19 -16.43
N VAL A 606 10.72 -0.24 -15.72
CA VAL A 606 10.62 -0.94 -14.44
C VAL A 606 9.95 -2.29 -14.68
N HIS A 607 10.68 -3.37 -14.43
CA HIS A 607 10.14 -4.72 -14.48
C HIS A 607 9.89 -5.19 -13.04
N ALA A 608 8.62 -5.31 -12.69
CA ALA A 608 8.18 -5.62 -11.33
C ALA A 608 7.54 -7.01 -11.20
N ASP A 609 7.59 -7.58 -10.00
CA ASP A 609 6.95 -8.85 -9.66
C ASP A 609 5.41 -8.72 -9.47
N HIS A 610 4.78 -9.76 -8.92
CA HIS A 610 3.34 -9.80 -8.68
C HIS A 610 2.88 -8.83 -7.59
N LEU A 611 3.78 -8.38 -6.70
CA LEU A 611 3.52 -7.35 -5.69
C LEU A 611 3.85 -5.94 -6.21
N ALA A 612 4.16 -5.81 -7.50
CA ALA A 612 4.69 -4.61 -8.13
C ALA A 612 6.00 -4.10 -7.49
N THR A 613 6.78 -5.01 -6.88
CA THR A 613 8.14 -4.76 -6.39
C THR A 613 9.11 -4.72 -7.57
N PRO A 614 9.92 -3.67 -7.75
CA PRO A 614 10.90 -3.61 -8.83
C PRO A 614 11.92 -4.74 -8.70
N MET A 615 11.98 -5.63 -9.68
CA MET A 615 12.96 -6.71 -9.74
C MET A 615 14.14 -6.33 -10.62
N GLU A 616 13.87 -5.71 -11.77
CA GLU A 616 14.91 -5.29 -12.72
C GLU A 616 14.61 -3.91 -13.33
N LEU A 617 15.67 -3.18 -13.66
CA LEU A 617 15.61 -1.99 -14.50
C LEU A 617 16.27 -2.23 -15.84
N GLU A 618 15.48 -2.06 -16.90
CA GLU A 618 15.98 -2.07 -18.26
C GLU A 618 16.27 -0.65 -18.73
N ARG A 619 17.53 -0.37 -19.06
CA ARG A 619 17.90 0.88 -19.70
C ARG A 619 17.46 0.88 -21.15
N TRP A 620 16.64 1.85 -21.51
CA TRP A 620 16.28 2.17 -22.88
C TRP A 620 17.19 3.29 -23.42
N PRO A 621 18.27 2.97 -24.15
CA PRO A 621 19.20 3.98 -24.61
C PRO A 621 18.64 4.75 -25.80
N THR A 622 19.22 5.92 -26.06
CA THR A 622 18.97 6.69 -27.29
C THR A 622 19.60 6.04 -28.53
N SER A 623 20.64 5.22 -28.35
CA SER A 623 21.28 4.41 -29.39
C SER A 623 21.87 3.12 -28.80
N GLY A 624 21.89 2.04 -29.59
CA GLY A 624 22.37 0.72 -29.14
C GLY A 624 21.27 -0.20 -28.60
N SER A 625 21.67 -1.35 -28.07
CA SER A 625 20.75 -2.35 -27.50
C SER A 625 20.41 -2.03 -26.04
N PRO A 626 19.18 -2.32 -25.60
CA PRO A 626 18.85 -2.21 -24.19
C PRO A 626 19.67 -3.18 -23.33
N SER A 627 19.80 -2.84 -22.06
CA SER A 627 20.53 -3.64 -21.09
C SER A 627 19.91 -3.51 -19.70
N ILE A 628 20.04 -4.56 -18.90
CA ILE A 628 19.70 -4.52 -17.49
C ILE A 628 20.78 -3.73 -16.75
N VAL A 629 20.37 -2.66 -16.05
CA VAL A 629 21.29 -1.76 -15.32
C VAL A 629 21.16 -1.89 -13.81
N TRP A 630 20.14 -2.59 -13.34
CA TRP A 630 19.92 -2.90 -11.93
C TRP A 630 19.05 -4.15 -11.83
N SER A 631 19.36 -5.02 -10.89
CA SER A 631 18.51 -6.13 -10.49
C SER A 631 18.65 -6.41 -9.00
N ALA A 632 17.60 -6.94 -8.38
CA ALA A 632 17.61 -7.32 -6.97
C ALA A 632 16.86 -8.62 -6.72
N ASP A 633 17.29 -9.35 -5.69
CA ASP A 633 16.61 -10.50 -5.10
C ASP A 633 16.06 -10.09 -3.73
N TYR A 634 14.76 -10.27 -3.48
CA TYR A 634 14.12 -9.85 -2.23
C TYR A 634 13.88 -11.03 -1.31
N ASP A 635 14.16 -10.87 -0.02
CA ASP A 635 13.59 -11.75 0.98
C ASP A 635 12.08 -11.52 1.12
N PRO A 636 11.34 -12.40 1.82
CA PRO A 636 9.90 -12.21 1.98
C PRO A 636 9.50 -10.91 2.68
N TRP A 637 10.37 -10.30 3.51
CA TRP A 637 10.06 -9.10 4.30
C TRP A 637 10.52 -7.80 3.64
N GLY A 638 11.04 -7.86 2.41
CA GLY A 638 11.39 -6.69 1.60
C GLY A 638 12.87 -6.35 1.55
N TYR A 639 13.73 -7.04 2.29
CA TYR A 639 15.17 -6.79 2.21
C TYR A 639 15.69 -7.16 0.82
N ALA A 640 16.28 -6.18 0.14
CA ALA A 640 16.74 -6.31 -1.24
C ALA A 640 18.24 -6.58 -1.33
N SER A 641 18.60 -7.75 -1.86
CA SER A 641 19.95 -8.09 -2.28
C SER A 641 20.19 -7.65 -3.72
N VAL A 642 20.83 -6.50 -3.91
CA VAL A 642 21.14 -5.94 -5.24
C VAL A 642 22.30 -6.69 -5.91
N ALA A 643 22.15 -7.04 -7.18
CA ALA A 643 23.16 -7.77 -7.94
C ALA A 643 24.45 -6.96 -8.16
N GLY A 644 25.60 -7.65 -8.05
CA GLY A 644 26.91 -7.07 -8.30
C GLY A 644 27.06 -6.56 -9.74
N GLY A 645 27.51 -5.32 -9.90
CA GLY A 645 27.64 -4.67 -11.22
C GLY A 645 26.47 -3.77 -11.62
N SER A 646 25.43 -3.65 -10.78
CA SER A 646 24.38 -2.65 -10.96
C SER A 646 24.97 -1.23 -11.11
N THR A 647 24.50 -0.50 -12.12
CA THR A 647 24.96 0.87 -12.46
C THR A 647 23.88 1.93 -12.20
N ALA A 648 22.69 1.50 -11.79
CA ALA A 648 21.62 2.36 -11.30
C ALA A 648 21.27 1.99 -9.85
N ALA A 649 20.54 2.87 -9.16
CA ALA A 649 20.03 2.65 -7.81
C ALA A 649 18.51 2.80 -7.79
N VAL A 650 17.84 1.95 -7.02
CA VAL A 650 16.37 1.94 -6.86
C VAL A 650 16.05 1.92 -5.38
N ASP A 651 15.59 3.06 -4.88
CA ASP A 651 15.11 3.20 -3.50
C ASP A 651 13.61 2.92 -3.39
N HIS A 652 12.89 2.90 -4.52
CA HIS A 652 11.51 2.44 -4.54
C HIS A 652 11.45 0.94 -4.32
N ARG A 653 10.80 0.52 -3.24
CA ARG A 653 10.62 -0.89 -2.88
C ARG A 653 9.21 -1.32 -3.27
N PHE A 654 8.39 -1.70 -2.30
CA PHE A 654 6.97 -1.93 -2.49
C PHE A 654 6.24 -0.67 -3.02
N PRO A 655 5.05 -0.81 -3.61
CA PRO A 655 4.20 0.33 -3.93
C PRO A 655 4.07 1.31 -2.75
N GLY A 656 4.34 2.59 -2.99
CA GLY A 656 4.32 3.63 -1.94
C GLY A 656 5.56 3.70 -1.03
N GLN A 657 6.42 2.69 -1.04
CA GLN A 657 7.56 2.61 -0.11
C GLN A 657 8.85 3.20 -0.70
N TRP A 658 9.61 3.92 0.13
CA TRP A 658 10.93 4.47 -0.21
C TRP A 658 12.00 4.06 0.81
N TYR A 659 13.04 3.39 0.36
CA TYR A 659 14.18 2.96 1.14
C TYR A 659 15.19 4.09 1.39
N ASP A 660 15.49 4.35 2.65
CA ASP A 660 16.52 5.30 3.06
C ASP A 660 17.85 4.59 3.26
N ALA A 661 18.56 4.34 2.15
CA ALA A 661 19.90 3.77 2.16
C ALA A 661 20.87 4.56 3.04
N GLU A 662 20.60 5.85 3.28
CA GLU A 662 21.41 6.71 4.13
C GLU A 662 21.30 6.36 5.62
N THR A 663 20.37 5.51 6.03
CA THR A 663 20.28 4.98 7.41
C THR A 663 20.92 3.59 7.58
N GLU A 664 21.42 3.00 6.48
CA GLU A 664 22.16 1.74 6.53
C GLU A 664 23.49 1.89 7.29
N SER A 665 23.90 0.81 7.95
CA SER A 665 25.25 0.64 8.45
C SER A 665 25.94 -0.49 7.71
N ARG A 666 27.07 -0.17 7.06
CA ARG A 666 27.89 -1.14 6.34
C ARG A 666 29.35 -0.96 6.74
N VAL A 667 30.10 -2.05 6.72
CA VAL A 667 31.54 -2.03 6.95
C VAL A 667 32.28 -2.62 5.76
N TRP A 668 33.24 -1.86 5.25
CA TRP A 668 34.18 -2.35 4.25
C TRP A 668 35.43 -2.91 4.94
N GLN A 669 35.70 -4.20 4.73
CA GLN A 669 36.85 -4.89 5.29
C GLN A 669 37.38 -5.94 4.31
N SER A 670 38.69 -5.91 4.03
CA SER A 670 39.37 -6.90 3.16
C SER A 670 38.72 -7.08 1.77
N GLY A 671 38.18 -6.01 1.19
CA GLY A 671 37.51 -6.03 -0.11
C GLY A 671 36.05 -6.49 -0.07
N VAL A 672 35.50 -6.83 1.10
CA VAL A 672 34.11 -7.23 1.30
C VAL A 672 33.33 -6.09 1.96
N ASN A 673 32.16 -5.77 1.42
CA ASN A 673 31.23 -4.82 2.02
C ASN A 673 30.14 -5.60 2.77
N THR A 674 30.20 -5.59 4.09
CA THR A 674 29.27 -6.36 4.95
C THR A 674 28.18 -5.44 5.48
N LEU A 675 26.92 -5.83 5.30
CA LEU A 675 25.80 -5.15 5.94
C LEU A 675 25.78 -5.50 7.43
N LEU A 676 25.65 -4.47 8.26
CA LEU A 676 25.56 -4.62 9.72
C LEU A 676 24.16 -4.29 10.23
N ARG A 677 23.47 -3.39 9.53
CA ARG A 677 22.08 -3.00 9.81
C ARG A 677 21.47 -2.41 8.54
N ALA A 678 20.29 -2.89 8.14
CA ALA A 678 19.55 -2.35 7.00
C ALA A 678 19.09 -0.90 7.24
N GLY A 679 18.77 -0.23 6.14
CA GLY A 679 18.15 1.08 6.13
C GLY A 679 16.68 0.97 6.51
N LEU A 680 16.09 2.10 6.85
CA LEU A 680 14.66 2.24 7.09
C LEU A 680 13.96 2.45 5.76
N ALA A 681 12.81 1.82 5.59
CA ALA A 681 11.93 2.03 4.46
C ALA A 681 10.72 2.86 4.91
N GLN A 682 10.60 4.08 4.39
CA GLN A 682 9.43 4.90 4.61
C GLN A 682 8.23 4.23 3.93
N ASN A 683 7.21 3.91 4.72
CA ASN A 683 6.00 3.26 4.25
C ASN A 683 4.78 4.12 4.57
N TRP A 684 4.67 5.22 3.82
CA TRP A 684 3.68 6.28 3.98
C TRP A 684 3.60 6.87 5.39
N THR A 685 2.88 6.24 6.32
CA THR A 685 2.66 6.73 7.70
C THR A 685 3.68 6.29 8.73
N ARG A 686 4.36 5.18 8.49
CA ARG A 686 5.33 4.58 9.41
C ARG A 686 6.62 4.25 8.69
N GLU A 687 7.69 4.09 9.46
CA GLU A 687 8.96 3.59 8.97
C GLU A 687 9.06 2.11 9.29
N TYR A 688 9.35 1.32 8.25
CA TYR A 688 9.54 -0.11 8.30
C TYR A 688 11.03 -0.43 8.32
N ASP A 689 11.45 -1.33 9.20
CA ASP A 689 12.83 -1.81 9.27
C ASP A 689 12.87 -3.25 8.74
N GLU A 690 13.34 -3.38 7.50
CA GLU A 690 13.48 -4.63 6.74
C GLU A 690 14.35 -5.66 7.48
N TRP A 691 15.31 -5.22 8.31
CA TRP A 691 16.17 -6.12 9.09
C TRP A 691 15.40 -6.78 10.22
N THR A 692 14.53 -6.02 10.88
CA THR A 692 13.68 -6.57 11.94
C THR A 692 12.46 -7.28 11.36
N GLY A 693 12.00 -6.90 10.16
CA GLY A 693 10.71 -7.32 9.61
C GLY A 693 9.52 -6.59 10.25
N ALA A 694 9.76 -5.43 10.86
CA ALA A 694 8.81 -4.71 11.70
C ALA A 694 8.87 -3.19 11.51
N PHE A 695 7.73 -2.54 11.73
CA PHE A 695 7.61 -1.10 11.86
C PHE A 695 8.31 -0.60 13.12
N THR A 696 8.85 0.62 13.02
CA THR A 696 9.51 1.32 14.13
C THR A 696 8.53 1.97 15.11
N SER A 697 7.23 1.91 14.82
CA SER A 697 6.16 2.47 15.64
C SER A 697 4.91 1.62 15.56
N VAL A 698 4.13 1.62 16.64
CA VAL A 698 2.76 1.08 16.66
C VAL A 698 1.92 1.72 15.55
N ASP A 699 0.89 1.01 15.05
CA ASP A 699 0.04 1.58 14.00
C ASP A 699 -0.49 2.96 14.43
N GLY A 700 -0.27 3.90 13.53
CA GLY A 700 -0.46 5.31 13.71
C GLY A 700 -1.91 5.62 13.95
N LEU A 701 -2.76 5.71 12.92
CA LEU A 701 -4.12 6.30 12.99
C LEU A 701 -4.40 7.23 14.20
N LEU A 702 -3.49 8.19 14.38
CA LEU A 702 -3.55 9.23 15.40
C LEU A 702 -4.34 10.46 14.90
N THR A 703 -4.98 10.36 13.73
CA THR A 703 -5.74 11.44 13.08
C THR A 703 -7.24 11.14 12.97
N ASP A 704 -7.69 9.92 13.25
CA ASP A 704 -9.11 9.63 13.40
C ASP A 704 -9.39 9.13 14.83
N PRO A 705 -10.05 9.94 15.66
CA PRO A 705 -10.40 9.56 17.02
C PRO A 705 -11.41 8.42 17.12
N GLN A 706 -11.97 7.96 16.00
CA GLN A 706 -12.83 6.78 15.94
C GLN A 706 -12.06 5.46 15.80
N TYR A 707 -10.78 5.49 15.40
CA TYR A 707 -9.94 4.31 15.27
C TYR A 707 -8.95 4.27 16.43
N ALA A 708 -9.35 3.58 17.50
CA ALA A 708 -8.42 3.20 18.56
C ALA A 708 -7.34 2.26 17.99
N PRO A 709 -6.09 2.30 18.51
CA PRO A 709 -5.08 1.31 18.15
C PRO A 709 -5.63 -0.07 18.51
N LEU A 710 -5.90 -0.84 17.48
CA LEU A 710 -6.05 -2.27 17.60
C LEU A 710 -4.63 -2.81 17.73
N HIS A 711 -4.46 -3.72 18.67
CA HIS A 711 -3.21 -4.39 18.93
C HIS A 711 -2.73 -5.07 17.65
N GLU A 712 -1.78 -4.45 16.97
CA GLU A 712 -1.14 -4.99 15.80
C GLU A 712 0.33 -5.08 16.13
N SER A 713 0.82 -6.32 16.08
CA SER A 713 2.24 -6.65 16.17
C SER A 713 3.05 -5.61 15.39
N PRO A 714 4.22 -5.15 15.89
CA PRO A 714 5.06 -4.25 15.14
C PRO A 714 5.52 -4.88 13.82
N PHE A 715 5.46 -6.20 13.68
CA PHE A 715 5.70 -6.89 12.42
C PHE A 715 4.54 -6.61 11.45
N GLY A 716 4.87 -6.36 10.18
CA GLY A 716 3.83 -6.36 9.14
C GLY A 716 3.13 -7.72 9.05
N TYR A 717 2.29 -7.92 8.02
CA TYR A 717 1.56 -9.17 7.87
C TYR A 717 2.50 -10.39 7.90
N PRO A 718 2.12 -11.45 8.63
CA PRO A 718 2.89 -12.69 8.64
C PRO A 718 2.79 -13.46 7.29
N GLU A 719 2.04 -12.94 6.30
CA GLU A 719 1.94 -13.43 4.92
C GLU A 719 2.58 -12.45 3.89
N PRO A 720 3.89 -12.14 3.98
CA PRO A 720 4.47 -11.02 3.23
C PRO A 720 4.76 -11.34 1.75
N VAL A 721 4.51 -12.58 1.32
CA VAL A 721 4.66 -13.03 -0.08
C VAL A 721 3.43 -12.67 -0.93
N ALA A 722 2.27 -12.47 -0.29
CA ALA A 722 1.00 -12.15 -0.95
C ALA A 722 0.47 -10.76 -0.58
N LEU A 723 0.86 -10.24 0.60
CA LEU A 723 0.33 -8.99 1.15
C LEU A 723 1.40 -7.90 1.20
N ILE A 724 0.96 -6.68 0.88
CA ILE A 724 1.72 -5.45 1.08
C ILE A 724 0.88 -4.45 1.87
N ASP A 725 1.55 -3.54 2.58
CA ASP A 725 0.92 -2.42 3.27
C ASP A 725 1.36 -1.09 2.65
N PRO A 726 0.78 -0.62 1.54
CA PRO A 726 1.22 0.62 0.90
C PRO A 726 1.03 1.87 1.77
N GLY A 727 0.15 1.80 2.78
CA GLY A 727 -0.18 2.92 3.67
C GLY A 727 0.59 2.93 4.99
N GLY A 728 1.29 1.84 5.31
CA GLY A 728 1.76 1.58 6.66
C GLY A 728 0.61 1.59 7.67
N GLN A 729 -0.61 1.22 7.27
CA GLN A 729 -1.82 1.23 8.10
C GLN A 729 -2.60 -0.06 7.86
N ALA A 730 -2.52 -1.01 8.79
CA ALA A 730 -3.21 -2.29 8.67
C ALA A 730 -4.68 -2.18 9.12
N GLY A 731 -5.00 -1.24 10.02
CA GLY A 731 -6.35 -1.09 10.60
C GLY A 731 -7.41 -0.36 9.76
N ARG A 732 -7.08 0.21 8.58
CA ARG A 732 -8.04 1.08 7.83
C ARG A 732 -8.52 0.58 6.50
N GLY A 733 -8.46 -0.72 6.31
CA GLY A 733 -8.86 -1.27 5.04
C GLY A 733 -8.07 -0.71 3.84
N ARG A 734 -6.78 -0.39 4.09
CA ARG A 734 -5.81 0.10 3.08
C ARG A 734 -4.67 -0.87 2.83
N CYS A 735 -4.78 -2.12 3.31
CA CYS A 735 -4.06 -3.19 2.64
C CYS A 735 -4.54 -3.20 1.19
N VAL A 736 -3.67 -3.57 0.27
CA VAL A 736 -4.12 -3.89 -1.08
C VAL A 736 -3.65 -5.31 -1.28
N LEU A 737 -4.60 -6.24 -1.34
CA LEU A 737 -4.35 -7.43 -2.14
C LEU A 737 -4.12 -6.89 -3.57
N VAL A 738 -2.92 -7.09 -4.12
CA VAL A 738 -2.69 -6.91 -5.56
C VAL A 738 -3.55 -7.90 -6.38
N GLU A 739 -4.28 -8.78 -5.69
CA GLU A 739 -5.06 -9.90 -6.19
C GLU A 739 -6.57 -9.78 -5.93
N ASP A 740 -7.10 -8.63 -5.50
CA ASP A 740 -8.51 -8.56 -5.09
C ASP A 740 -9.48 -8.75 -6.28
N PRO A 741 -10.37 -9.76 -6.24
CA PRO A 741 -11.52 -9.83 -7.14
C PRO A 741 -12.59 -8.82 -6.70
N ILE A 742 -13.27 -8.23 -7.70
CA ILE A 742 -14.43 -7.34 -7.57
C ILE A 742 -15.31 -7.68 -6.35
N PRO A 743 -15.74 -6.71 -5.52
CA PRO A 743 -16.46 -6.98 -4.27
C PRO A 743 -17.79 -7.74 -4.48
N LEU A 744 -18.02 -8.78 -3.67
CA LEU A 744 -19.30 -9.52 -3.57
C LEU A 744 -20.27 -8.88 -2.54
N SER A 745 -20.40 -7.54 -2.49
CA SER A 745 -21.43 -6.86 -1.66
C SER A 745 -22.20 -5.82 -2.49
N PRO A 746 -23.55 -5.76 -2.44
CA PRO A 746 -24.35 -4.89 -3.30
C PRO A 746 -24.69 -3.50 -2.71
N THR A 747 -24.09 -3.06 -1.60
CA THR A 747 -24.51 -1.79 -0.96
C THR A 747 -23.42 -0.71 -0.94
N ALA A 748 -23.76 0.44 -1.51
CA ALA A 748 -23.07 1.74 -1.49
C ALA A 748 -21.63 1.81 -2.04
N VAL A 749 -21.52 2.48 -3.18
CA VAL A 749 -20.30 2.74 -3.95
C VAL A 749 -19.59 3.99 -3.40
N ASP A 750 -18.41 3.82 -2.81
CA ASP A 750 -17.39 4.87 -2.68
C ASP A 750 -16.05 4.34 -3.25
N TYR A 751 -15.57 4.96 -4.33
CA TYR A 751 -14.46 4.46 -5.18
C TYR A 751 -13.06 4.65 -4.58
N ARG A 752 -12.88 4.54 -3.26
CA ARG A 752 -11.56 4.66 -2.61
C ARG A 752 -11.25 3.59 -1.55
N CYS A 753 -11.99 2.49 -1.54
CA CYS A 753 -11.69 1.31 -0.71
C CYS A 753 -11.75 0.07 -1.60
N GLN A 754 -10.59 -0.39 -2.08
CA GLN A 754 -10.46 -1.74 -2.64
C GLN A 754 -9.91 -2.62 -1.53
N LEU A 755 -10.80 -3.32 -0.84
CA LEU A 755 -10.43 -4.40 0.05
C LEU A 755 -11.55 -5.43 0.29
N ARG A 756 -11.21 -6.69 0.08
CA ARG A 756 -11.66 -7.82 0.90
C ARG A 756 -10.45 -8.35 1.64
N TRP A 757 -10.61 -8.52 2.96
CA TRP A 757 -9.57 -8.79 3.97
C TRP A 757 -8.90 -7.56 4.61
N CYS A 758 -9.74 -6.65 5.12
CA CYS A 758 -9.57 -6.01 6.44
C CYS A 758 -10.90 -6.08 7.21
N CYS A 759 -11.42 -7.28 7.42
CA CYS A 759 -12.45 -7.50 8.43
C CYS A 759 -11.87 -8.38 9.53
N HIS A 760 -10.81 -7.89 10.16
CA HIS A 760 -10.77 -7.92 11.61
C HIS A 760 -11.27 -6.53 12.02
N TYR A 761 -12.26 -6.50 12.92
CA TYR A 761 -12.83 -5.29 13.54
C TYR A 761 -13.92 -4.56 12.73
N GLU A 762 -15.10 -4.43 13.36
CA GLU A 762 -16.36 -3.98 12.76
C GLU A 762 -16.34 -2.51 12.28
N CYS A 763 -17.08 -2.23 11.21
CA CYS A 763 -17.69 -0.92 10.99
C CYS A 763 -18.77 -0.69 12.06
N PRO A 764 -18.77 0.43 12.82
CA PRO A 764 -19.86 0.72 13.74
C PRO A 764 -21.16 0.94 12.97
N THR A 765 -22.17 0.16 13.34
CA THR A 765 -23.55 0.29 12.86
C THR A 765 -24.24 1.44 13.61
N VAL A 766 -24.42 2.59 12.96
CA VAL A 766 -25.42 3.57 13.40
C VAL A 766 -26.15 4.14 12.18
N LEU A 767 -27.20 3.42 11.75
CA LEU A 767 -28.49 3.89 11.21
C LEU A 767 -29.16 2.76 10.43
N SER A 768 -29.75 1.79 11.14
CA SER A 768 -30.76 0.89 10.57
C SER A 768 -32.03 0.97 11.41
N SER A 769 -32.92 1.86 11.02
CA SER A 769 -34.34 1.63 11.22
C SER A 769 -35.07 2.16 10.00
N TRP A 770 -35.98 1.33 9.47
CA TRP A 770 -36.82 1.53 8.29
C TRP A 770 -36.15 1.23 6.94
N LEU A 771 -36.21 -0.05 6.53
CA LEU A 771 -36.55 -0.52 5.18
C LEU A 771 -36.37 -2.06 5.14
N THR A 772 -37.29 -2.77 5.77
CA THR A 772 -37.56 -4.19 5.48
C THR A 772 -38.86 -4.26 4.69
N ASP A 773 -38.93 -5.24 3.78
CA ASP A 773 -40.10 -5.66 3.00
C ASP A 773 -40.52 -4.79 1.81
N ALA A 774 -39.85 -5.01 0.67
CA ALA A 774 -40.45 -5.27 -0.64
C ALA A 774 -39.36 -5.15 -1.72
N GLY A 775 -39.18 -6.19 -2.53
CA GLY A 775 -38.09 -6.31 -3.48
C GLY A 775 -37.93 -5.14 -4.45
N TYR A 776 -36.69 -4.65 -4.56
CA TYR A 776 -36.09 -4.00 -5.72
C TYR A 776 -34.57 -3.92 -5.44
N GLU A 777 -33.81 -4.90 -5.91
CA GLU A 777 -32.34 -4.89 -5.90
C GLU A 777 -31.84 -4.59 -7.31
N GLU A 778 -31.47 -3.33 -7.59
CA GLU A 778 -30.53 -2.95 -8.65
C GLU A 778 -30.14 -1.47 -8.48
N ALA A 779 -29.17 -1.20 -7.61
CA ALA A 779 -28.52 0.10 -7.50
C ALA A 779 -27.00 -0.06 -7.70
N GLY A 780 -26.60 -0.37 -8.92
CA GLY A 780 -25.21 -0.40 -9.35
C GLY A 780 -25.04 0.21 -10.75
N ARG A 781 -24.45 1.42 -10.82
CA ARG A 781 -24.09 2.19 -12.04
C ARG A 781 -25.24 2.39 -13.06
N ILE A 782 -26.10 3.37 -12.80
CA ILE A 782 -26.97 3.95 -13.84
C ILE A 782 -26.23 5.15 -14.44
N THR A 783 -25.85 5.07 -15.71
CA THR A 783 -25.53 6.27 -16.49
C THR A 783 -26.70 6.66 -17.38
N ARG A 784 -26.79 7.95 -17.73
CA ARG A 784 -27.88 8.46 -18.57
C ARG A 784 -27.74 7.94 -20.01
N GLY A 785 -28.37 6.81 -20.34
CA GLY A 785 -28.39 6.25 -21.70
C GLY A 785 -28.54 4.73 -21.83
N ASP A 786 -28.56 3.99 -20.71
CA ASP A 786 -28.67 2.52 -20.71
C ASP A 786 -30.11 2.05 -20.97
N HIS A 787 -30.29 1.04 -21.85
CA HIS A 787 -31.58 0.42 -22.15
C HIS A 787 -31.58 -1.05 -21.71
N TRP A 788 -32.61 -1.44 -20.95
CA TRP A 788 -32.83 -2.80 -20.46
C TRP A 788 -33.94 -3.46 -21.26
N THR A 789 -33.71 -4.70 -21.71
CA THR A 789 -34.79 -5.54 -22.26
C THR A 789 -34.96 -6.77 -21.38
N VAL A 790 -36.08 -6.83 -20.66
CA VAL A 790 -36.50 -8.04 -19.92
C VAL A 790 -37.27 -8.92 -20.89
N VAL A 791 -36.82 -10.17 -21.07
CA VAL A 791 -37.51 -11.15 -21.91
C VAL A 791 -38.08 -12.24 -21.00
N THR A 792 -39.42 -12.32 -20.96
CA THR A 792 -40.15 -13.40 -20.29
C THR A 792 -40.79 -14.30 -21.34
N GLY A 793 -40.43 -15.59 -21.39
CA GLY A 793 -41.06 -16.56 -22.29
C GLY A 793 -40.37 -17.93 -22.32
N PRO A 794 -41.05 -18.99 -22.80
CA PRO A 794 -40.57 -20.37 -22.74
C PRO A 794 -39.40 -20.70 -23.70
N SER A 795 -38.91 -19.74 -24.49
CA SER A 795 -37.76 -19.93 -25.37
C SER A 795 -37.08 -18.60 -25.69
N CYS A 796 -35.78 -18.48 -25.37
CA CYS A 796 -34.94 -17.36 -25.81
C CYS A 796 -34.78 -17.38 -27.33
N PRO A 797 -35.04 -16.28 -28.06
CA PRO A 797 -34.74 -16.23 -29.49
C PRO A 797 -33.23 -16.12 -29.73
N SER A 798 -32.73 -16.86 -30.73
CA SER A 798 -31.35 -16.77 -31.24
C SER A 798 -30.99 -15.34 -31.69
N PRO A 799 -29.71 -14.95 -31.66
CA PRO A 799 -29.28 -13.59 -31.97
C PRO A 799 -29.71 -13.18 -33.37
N VAL A 800 -30.52 -12.11 -33.46
CA VAL A 800 -30.78 -11.45 -34.74
C VAL A 800 -29.50 -10.71 -35.13
N THR A 801 -28.84 -11.18 -36.18
CA THR A 801 -27.79 -10.43 -36.88
C THR A 801 -28.44 -9.35 -37.73
N ASP A 802 -28.60 -8.15 -37.19
CA ASP A 802 -28.84 -6.94 -37.99
C ASP A 802 -27.66 -5.98 -37.79
N PRO A 803 -26.83 -5.70 -38.81
CA PRO A 803 -25.60 -4.90 -38.65
C PRO A 803 -25.85 -3.38 -38.52
N GLY A 804 -27.10 -2.93 -38.48
CA GLY A 804 -27.45 -1.53 -38.73
C GLY A 804 -27.35 -0.55 -37.55
N PHE A 805 -27.49 -0.97 -36.29
CA PHE A 805 -27.72 -0.02 -35.18
C PHE A 805 -27.30 -0.58 -33.81
N LEU A 806 -26.00 -0.55 -33.49
CA LEU A 806 -25.53 -0.68 -32.09
C LEU A 806 -24.40 0.32 -31.82
N ARG A 807 -24.73 1.41 -31.12
CA ARG A 807 -23.78 2.37 -30.54
C ARG A 807 -23.98 2.56 -29.02
N ARG A 808 -24.71 1.65 -28.35
CA ARG A 808 -25.06 1.74 -26.92
C ARG A 808 -25.06 0.35 -26.27
N ARG A 809 -24.78 0.29 -24.96
CA ARG A 809 -24.77 -0.96 -24.16
C ARG A 809 -26.20 -1.47 -24.00
N ASP A 810 -26.50 -2.63 -24.56
CA ASP A 810 -27.79 -3.32 -24.39
C ASP A 810 -27.62 -4.50 -23.41
N PHE A 811 -28.35 -4.47 -22.29
CA PHE A 811 -28.38 -5.55 -21.30
C PHE A 811 -29.67 -6.38 -21.48
N ARG A 812 -29.54 -7.72 -21.50
CA ARG A 812 -30.68 -8.65 -21.56
C ARG A 812 -30.72 -9.53 -20.31
N ILE A 813 -31.85 -9.54 -19.63
CA ILE A 813 -32.13 -10.40 -18.47
C ILE A 813 -33.12 -11.48 -18.93
N CYS A 814 -32.77 -12.74 -18.72
CA CYS A 814 -33.64 -13.89 -18.95
C CYS A 814 -34.20 -14.36 -17.59
N LEU A 815 -35.52 -14.27 -17.42
CA LEU A 815 -36.20 -14.75 -16.21
C LEU A 815 -36.96 -16.05 -16.52
N PRO A 816 -36.87 -17.09 -15.68
CA PRO A 816 -37.78 -18.22 -15.77
C PRO A 816 -39.23 -17.78 -15.48
N PRO A 817 -40.26 -18.49 -15.99
CA PRO A 817 -41.64 -18.14 -15.68
C PRO A 817 -41.87 -18.29 -14.17
N ALA A 818 -42.28 -17.20 -13.52
CA ALA A 818 -42.73 -17.23 -12.14
C ALA A 818 -43.95 -18.16 -12.02
N GLY A 819 -43.75 -19.32 -11.39
CA GLY A 819 -44.83 -20.11 -10.83
C GLY A 819 -45.25 -19.48 -9.52
N LEU A 820 -46.55 -19.19 -9.39
CA LEU A 820 -47.21 -18.70 -8.17
C LEU A 820 -47.00 -19.62 -6.96
#